data_AF-A0A8S9P1P4-F1
#
_entry.id   AF-A0A8S9P1P4-F1
#
_cell.length_a   1.000
_cell.length_b   1.000
_cell.length_c   1.000
_cell.angle_alpha   90.00
_cell.angle_beta   90.00
_cell.angle_gamma   90.00
#
_symmetry.space_group_name_H-M   'P 1'
#
loop_
_entity.id
_entity.type
_entity.pdbx_description
1 polymer ?
#
loop_
_entity_poly.entity_id
_entity_poly.type
_entity_poly.pdbx_seq_one_letter_code
_entity_poly.pdbx_strand_id
1 'polypeptide(L)'
;WAISLVFVNLEQKRGRGLAMEHENAVKEALNALYHHPDDTVRAQADRWLQNFQGTLDAWQASYSSHLCLDFSGFDCSSFLGFRSSNFSVADNLLHDSSSNLETLIFCSQTLRSKVQRDFEELPPGAFQKLRESLTVSLYSTCFTTPGYSCRQHTLLKKFHKGPPKVRTQISIAVAALAVHVPAADWGDAGIVSWLRDEMNMHPEYVPGFLELLTVLPEETFNYKIAARPDRRRQFENELTSQMEAALSILTACLNIIELKEQVRAYLLFFSYRVVLEAFASWLRLRHGIPGAVLACHPLVHAALSSLNCDPLSDASVNVISELIHHTASPSSGGISAQTPLIQVIVPQILSLKAHLRDSSKDEEDVKAIGRLFADVGDSYVELIATGSDESMVIVHALLEVTAHPEFDIASMTFNFWHSLQLTLTKRDSYISLGSEASIEAERNRRQHVFRPAYENLVSLVGFRVQYPEDYQDLSYEDLKEFKQTRYAVADVLTDAASILGGDTTLKILYMKLLEANAQPGNGFQEWRPAEAILFCIWAISNYVSVVEAEVMPQVCIMDSFCMCIFIYRAATISFVTVMALLQNLPQQAQLLQTACLLVGAYSKWLNAAPASVSILPSIIRILMSGMGASEDCAAAAALAFRHICDDCRKNLCGYFEDLFTIYCMAINGGSGYKVSAEDSLNLVEALGMVVTELPLDQARSALEKLCLLAASPLEEAAKEDLDKKHARELTVHIDRFAFLFRYVNHPEAVAAEINKHWAIFRVIFDARPWDMRTMEALCRACKYAVRTSGRYIINTIGEMLAKIQFHYQHHHQPCFLYLSSEVIKIFGSDPSCADYLKNLIETLFAHTTCLMTSIKEVTARPDIADDCFLLASRCLRYCPHLFIPSPIFSPIVDCAIIGMTVQHREACHSILTFLSDIFDLEKSVNEEQFKRIRDNVIIPRGATITRILISSLAGALPSSRLDTVTYALLALTRTYGLQAVGWAKATVSLIPRTAVTETESAKFLQGLSDAAYGADVNSLIGHAEELSDVCRRNRTVQELVQAALKPLELNLVAPVS
;
A
#
# COMPACT_ATOMS: atom_id res chain seq x y z
N TRP A 1 -34.94 2.72 28.80
CA TRP A 1 -35.96 3.72 29.18
C TRP A 1 -35.33 5.04 29.62
N ALA A 2 -34.45 5.10 30.62
CA ALA A 2 -33.72 6.35 30.98
C ALA A 2 -32.86 6.91 29.84
N ILE A 3 -32.19 6.02 29.09
CA ILE A 3 -31.37 6.35 27.90
C ILE A 3 -32.19 7.06 26.82
N SER A 4 -33.39 6.55 26.51
CA SER A 4 -34.29 7.14 25.52
C SER A 4 -34.82 8.51 25.96
N LEU A 5 -35.02 8.75 27.25
CA LEU A 5 -35.61 10.00 27.74
C LEU A 5 -34.64 11.19 27.65
N VAL A 6 -33.33 10.95 27.84
CA VAL A 6 -32.28 11.97 27.68
C VAL A 6 -32.15 12.39 26.22
N PHE A 7 -32.08 11.43 25.29
CA PHE A 7 -31.89 11.73 23.87
C PHE A 7 -33.18 12.17 23.15
N VAL A 8 -34.37 11.70 23.55
CA VAL A 8 -35.64 12.25 23.06
C VAL A 8 -35.80 13.72 23.47
N ASN A 9 -35.32 14.11 24.65
CA ASN A 9 -35.27 15.52 25.04
C ASN A 9 -34.26 16.33 24.20
N LEU A 10 -33.09 15.76 23.87
CA LEU A 10 -32.10 16.41 22.99
C LEU A 10 -32.61 16.56 21.55
N GLU A 11 -33.31 15.56 21.01
CA GLU A 11 -33.96 15.63 19.69
C GLU A 11 -35.16 16.60 19.67
N GLN A 12 -35.96 16.66 20.75
CA GLN A 12 -37.03 17.65 20.87
C GLN A 12 -36.49 19.09 20.99
N LYS A 13 -35.35 19.30 21.66
CA LYS A 13 -34.66 20.61 21.72
C LYS A 13 -34.10 21.00 20.34
N ARG A 14 -33.62 20.03 19.54
CA ARG A 14 -33.16 20.28 18.15
C ARG A 14 -34.25 20.84 17.24
N GLY A 15 -35.51 20.48 17.45
CA GLY A 15 -36.63 20.92 16.60
C GLY A 15 -37.17 22.34 16.86
N ARG A 16 -36.72 23.04 17.90
CA ARG A 16 -37.37 24.28 18.38
C ARG A 16 -36.63 25.60 18.10
N GLY A 17 -35.45 25.57 17.50
CA GLY A 17 -34.84 26.76 16.87
C GLY A 17 -34.45 27.91 17.80
N LEU A 18 -34.10 27.65 19.07
CA LEU A 18 -33.57 28.65 20.00
C LEU A 18 -32.10 28.36 20.33
N ALA A 19 -31.17 29.28 20.02
CA ALA A 19 -29.72 29.09 20.17
C ALA A 19 -29.27 28.64 21.58
N MET A 20 -29.94 29.14 22.64
CA MET A 20 -29.67 28.80 24.03
C MET A 20 -30.05 27.35 24.40
N GLU A 21 -30.97 26.71 23.67
CA GLU A 21 -31.33 25.29 23.86
C GLU A 21 -30.28 24.35 23.26
N HIS A 22 -29.64 24.75 22.16
CA HIS A 22 -28.58 23.97 21.51
C HIS A 22 -27.25 24.00 22.29
N GLU A 23 -26.87 25.13 22.87
CA GLU A 23 -25.68 25.24 23.74
C GLU A 23 -25.78 24.31 24.95
N ASN A 24 -26.95 24.28 25.60
CA ASN A 24 -27.20 23.38 26.73
C ASN A 24 -27.24 21.91 26.30
N ALA A 25 -27.80 21.60 25.12
CA ALA A 25 -27.79 20.25 24.56
C ALA A 25 -26.37 19.72 24.30
N VAL A 26 -25.47 20.57 23.78
CA VAL A 26 -24.06 20.21 23.58
C VAL A 26 -23.36 19.98 24.92
N LYS A 27 -23.56 20.87 25.92
CA LYS A 27 -23.00 20.69 27.27
C LYS A 27 -23.50 19.40 27.94
N GLU A 28 -24.79 19.08 27.81
CA GLU A 28 -25.41 17.84 28.33
C GLU A 28 -24.82 16.60 27.66
N ALA A 29 -24.68 16.61 26.33
CA ALA A 29 -24.12 15.50 25.57
C ALA A 29 -22.62 15.27 25.87
N LEU A 30 -21.84 16.34 26.03
CA LEU A 30 -20.43 16.23 26.43
C LEU A 30 -20.27 15.68 27.85
N ASN A 31 -21.10 16.15 28.79
CA ASN A 31 -21.11 15.60 30.14
C ASN A 31 -21.45 14.09 30.13
N ALA A 32 -22.38 13.67 29.27
CA ALA A 32 -22.69 12.25 29.09
C ALA A 32 -21.52 11.47 28.48
N LEU A 33 -20.82 12.02 27.48
CA LEU A 33 -19.68 11.37 26.84
C LEU A 33 -18.52 11.09 27.82
N TYR A 34 -18.17 12.08 28.65
CA TYR A 34 -16.97 12.00 29.50
C TYR A 34 -17.22 11.39 30.88
N HIS A 35 -18.43 11.56 31.45
CA HIS A 35 -18.67 11.24 32.86
C HIS A 35 -19.77 10.21 33.10
N HIS A 36 -20.51 9.77 32.06
CA HIS A 36 -21.54 8.76 32.25
C HIS A 36 -20.92 7.36 32.43
N PRO A 37 -21.34 6.56 33.43
CA PRO A 37 -20.74 5.24 33.72
C PRO A 37 -21.14 4.14 32.73
N ASP A 38 -22.16 4.37 31.90
CA ASP A 38 -22.66 3.42 30.88
C ASP A 38 -22.07 3.71 29.49
N ASP A 39 -21.33 2.75 28.94
CA ASP A 39 -20.69 2.79 27.61
C ASP A 39 -21.69 3.02 26.47
N THR A 40 -22.91 2.50 26.59
CA THR A 40 -23.93 2.64 25.55
C THR A 40 -24.42 4.08 25.43
N VAL A 41 -24.53 4.79 26.57
CA VAL A 41 -24.89 6.21 26.63
C VAL A 41 -23.74 7.07 26.10
N ARG A 42 -22.49 6.73 26.44
CA ARG A 42 -21.30 7.40 25.91
C ARG A 42 -21.24 7.28 24.38
N ALA A 43 -21.46 6.09 23.83
CA ALA A 43 -21.48 5.86 22.39
C ALA A 43 -22.63 6.60 21.67
N GLN A 44 -23.80 6.75 22.30
CA GLN A 44 -24.90 7.53 21.74
C GLN A 44 -24.62 9.04 21.78
N ALA A 45 -24.01 9.52 22.87
CA ALA A 45 -23.57 10.92 22.99
C ALA A 45 -22.54 11.27 21.92
N ASP A 46 -21.55 10.40 21.70
CA ASP A 46 -20.55 10.54 20.63
C ASP A 46 -21.20 10.63 19.24
N ARG A 47 -22.10 9.70 18.89
CA ARG A 47 -22.84 9.74 17.62
C ARG A 47 -23.65 11.03 17.46
N TRP A 48 -24.31 11.50 18.51
CA TRP A 48 -25.09 12.73 18.46
C TRP A 48 -24.18 13.95 18.23
N LEU A 49 -23.04 14.02 18.92
CA LEU A 49 -22.05 15.09 18.77
C LEU A 49 -21.42 15.08 17.37
N GLN A 50 -21.10 13.91 16.81
CA GLN A 50 -20.62 13.78 15.43
C GLN A 50 -21.66 14.27 14.41
N ASN A 51 -22.94 13.93 14.62
CA ASN A 51 -24.03 14.44 13.78
C ASN A 51 -24.18 15.95 13.90
N PHE A 52 -24.04 16.51 15.10
CA PHE A 52 -24.06 17.95 15.35
C PHE A 52 -22.91 18.67 14.62
N GLN A 53 -21.69 18.12 14.62
CA GLN A 53 -20.56 18.69 13.89
C GLN A 53 -20.81 18.83 12.38
N GLY A 54 -21.69 18.00 11.81
CA GLY A 54 -22.09 18.08 10.40
C GLY A 54 -23.20 19.10 10.09
N THR A 55 -23.83 19.73 11.08
CA THR A 55 -24.93 20.68 10.83
C THR A 55 -24.44 22.11 10.57
N LEU A 56 -25.30 22.94 9.98
CA LEU A 56 -25.03 24.37 9.83
C LEU A 56 -24.95 25.09 11.19
N ASP A 57 -25.63 24.59 12.22
CA ASP A 57 -25.64 25.18 13.58
C ASP A 57 -24.28 25.10 14.29
N ALA A 58 -23.37 24.26 13.79
CA ALA A 58 -22.01 24.13 14.29
C ALA A 58 -21.08 25.27 13.84
N TRP A 59 -21.51 26.13 12.91
CA TRP A 59 -20.73 27.29 12.42
C TRP A 59 -20.59 28.44 13.44
N GLN A 60 -19.71 29.37 13.06
CA GLN A 60 -19.46 30.68 13.68
C GLN A 60 -20.13 31.80 12.85
N ALA A 61 -20.90 32.70 13.51
CA ALA A 61 -21.00 34.15 13.27
C ALA A 61 -22.37 34.71 13.70
N SER A 62 -22.34 35.65 14.66
CA SER A 62 -23.50 36.52 14.93
C SER A 62 -23.70 37.51 13.78
N TYR A 63 -24.92 37.55 13.22
CA TYR A 63 -25.40 38.68 12.43
C TYR A 63 -26.01 39.68 13.42
N SER A 64 -25.23 40.68 13.85
CA SER A 64 -25.82 41.85 14.50
C SER A 64 -26.47 42.73 13.44
N SER A 65 -27.81 42.80 13.49
CA SER A 65 -28.68 43.58 12.62
C SER A 65 -28.53 45.09 12.88
N HIS A 66 -27.54 45.74 12.26
CA HIS A 66 -27.45 47.21 12.27
C HIS A 66 -27.27 47.87 10.90
N LEU A 67 -27.31 47.11 9.79
CA LEU A 67 -27.17 47.66 8.42
C LEU A 67 -28.40 47.51 7.52
N CYS A 68 -29.55 47.07 8.05
CA CYS A 68 -30.78 46.88 7.27
C CYS A 68 -31.76 48.08 7.37
N LEU A 69 -31.27 49.32 7.33
CA LEU A 69 -32.14 50.50 7.24
C LEU A 69 -31.92 51.41 6.01
N ASP A 70 -30.89 51.20 5.17
CA ASP A 70 -30.57 52.18 4.12
C ASP A 70 -30.55 51.66 2.67
N PHE A 71 -31.37 50.66 2.33
CA PHE A 71 -31.65 50.34 0.91
C PHE A 71 -33.15 50.08 0.68
N SER A 72 -33.92 51.16 0.59
CA SER A 72 -35.26 51.11 0.00
C SER A 72 -35.14 51.06 -1.53
N GLY A 73 -35.37 49.89 -2.12
CA GLY A 73 -35.73 49.79 -3.54
C GLY A 73 -35.05 48.69 -4.34
N PHE A 74 -35.16 47.42 -3.95
CA PHE A 74 -35.12 46.29 -4.90
C PHE A 74 -35.98 45.14 -4.36
N ASP A 75 -36.85 44.62 -5.23
CA ASP A 75 -37.85 43.60 -4.93
C ASP A 75 -37.18 42.23 -4.69
N CYS A 76 -37.11 41.81 -3.43
CA CYS A 76 -36.39 40.61 -2.96
C CYS A 76 -37.35 39.43 -2.80
N SER A 77 -38.09 39.09 -3.86
CA SER A 77 -39.14 38.05 -3.84
C SER A 77 -38.73 36.72 -4.49
N SER A 78 -37.49 36.58 -4.99
CA SER A 78 -36.99 35.33 -5.61
C SER A 78 -35.93 34.55 -4.79
N PHE A 79 -35.54 35.03 -3.61
CA PHE A 79 -34.68 34.30 -2.66
C PHE A 79 -35.52 33.64 -1.54
N LEU A 80 -36.19 32.53 -1.85
CA LEU A 80 -36.83 31.70 -0.85
C LEU A 80 -35.79 30.85 -0.12
N GLY A 81 -35.43 31.21 1.12
CA GLY A 81 -34.78 30.29 2.05
C GLY A 81 -33.97 30.87 3.22
N PHE A 82 -33.48 32.11 3.16
CA PHE A 82 -32.60 32.64 4.21
C PHE A 82 -33.27 33.78 5.00
N ARG A 83 -34.07 33.39 6.01
CA ARG A 83 -34.45 34.32 7.08
C ARG A 83 -33.27 34.51 8.03
N SER A 84 -32.99 35.77 8.33
CA SER A 84 -32.01 36.26 9.30
C SER A 84 -32.25 35.67 10.69
N SER A 85 -31.38 34.79 11.17
CA SER A 85 -31.42 34.31 12.55
C SER A 85 -30.03 33.85 13.02
N ASN A 86 -29.61 34.37 14.17
CA ASN A 86 -28.35 34.08 14.86
C ASN A 86 -28.31 32.63 15.36
N PHE A 87 -27.58 31.76 14.67
CA PHE A 87 -27.40 30.36 15.07
C PHE A 87 -25.92 29.96 15.05
N SER A 88 -25.16 30.31 16.09
CA SER A 88 -23.75 29.90 16.23
C SER A 88 -23.42 29.38 17.63
N VAL A 89 -23.38 28.06 17.81
CA VAL A 89 -23.25 27.42 19.14
C VAL A 89 -21.78 27.27 19.58
N ALA A 90 -20.89 26.83 18.68
CA ALA A 90 -19.48 26.58 19.04
C ALA A 90 -18.72 27.87 19.41
N ASP A 91 -19.00 28.97 18.71
CA ASP A 91 -18.43 30.30 19.00
C ASP A 91 -18.80 30.80 20.41
N ASN A 92 -20.09 30.78 20.69
CA ASN A 92 -20.65 31.30 21.92
C ASN A 92 -20.09 30.53 23.12
N LEU A 93 -19.97 29.20 22.98
CA LEU A 93 -19.38 28.32 23.99
C LEU A 93 -17.88 28.56 24.21
N LEU A 94 -17.14 28.97 23.18
CA LEU A 94 -15.72 29.36 23.31
C LEU A 94 -15.57 30.75 23.96
N HIS A 95 -16.52 31.66 23.75
CA HIS A 95 -16.53 32.97 24.40
C HIS A 95 -17.09 32.96 25.83
N ASP A 96 -17.93 31.98 26.17
CA ASP A 96 -18.49 31.76 27.51
C ASP A 96 -17.38 31.45 28.55
N SER A 97 -17.38 32.19 29.66
CA SER A 97 -16.46 31.98 30.77
C SER A 97 -16.85 30.81 31.69
N SER A 98 -18.06 30.27 31.53
CA SER A 98 -18.58 29.14 32.31
C SER A 98 -18.32 27.76 31.66
N SER A 99 -17.73 27.74 30.46
CA SER A 99 -17.41 26.50 29.74
C SER A 99 -16.26 25.73 30.39
N ASN A 100 -16.43 24.41 30.58
CA ASN A 100 -15.38 23.50 31.04
C ASN A 100 -14.37 23.15 29.92
N LEU A 101 -13.27 22.49 30.30
CA LEU A 101 -12.19 22.15 29.36
C LEU A 101 -12.67 21.25 28.22
N GLU A 102 -13.55 20.29 28.50
CA GLU A 102 -14.13 19.37 27.53
C GLU A 102 -14.94 20.12 26.47
N THR A 103 -15.75 21.09 26.88
CA THR A 103 -16.52 21.97 25.97
C THR A 103 -15.61 22.81 25.10
N LEU A 104 -14.53 23.37 25.67
CA LEU A 104 -13.57 24.18 24.91
C LEU A 104 -12.80 23.34 23.87
N ILE A 105 -12.41 22.10 24.21
CA ILE A 105 -11.76 21.19 23.27
C ILE A 105 -12.71 20.79 22.15
N PHE A 106 -13.94 20.38 22.48
CA PHE A 106 -14.93 19.97 21.48
C PHE A 106 -15.28 21.11 20.51
N CYS A 107 -15.53 22.32 21.03
CA CYS A 107 -15.92 23.46 20.19
C CYS A 107 -14.77 23.92 19.28
N SER A 108 -13.53 23.95 19.80
CA SER A 108 -12.36 24.31 18.97
C SER A 108 -12.05 23.27 17.89
N GLN A 109 -12.20 21.97 18.18
CA GLN A 109 -12.08 20.89 17.18
C GLN A 109 -13.20 20.94 16.13
N THR A 110 -14.42 21.25 16.55
CA THR A 110 -15.58 21.40 15.66
C THR A 110 -15.36 22.56 14.69
N LEU A 111 -14.93 23.71 15.20
CA LEU A 111 -14.63 24.89 14.40
C LEU A 111 -13.51 24.62 13.38
N ARG A 112 -12.40 24.01 13.81
CA ARG A 112 -11.33 23.57 12.92
C ARG A 112 -11.88 22.68 11.79
N SER A 113 -12.67 21.67 12.14
CA SER A 113 -13.20 20.69 11.17
C SER A 113 -14.16 21.35 10.18
N LYS A 114 -15.00 22.29 10.64
CA LYS A 114 -15.87 23.10 9.78
C LYS A 114 -15.09 23.96 8.79
N VAL A 115 -14.06 24.66 9.25
CA VAL A 115 -13.19 25.45 8.35
C VAL A 115 -12.46 24.55 7.36
N GLN A 116 -11.93 23.41 7.80
CA GLN A 116 -11.21 22.50 6.91
C GLN A 116 -12.13 21.85 5.86
N ARG A 117 -13.35 21.43 6.21
CA ARG A 117 -14.16 20.56 5.33
C ARG A 117 -15.33 21.26 4.66
N ASP A 118 -15.92 22.23 5.34
CA ASP A 118 -17.24 22.76 4.99
C ASP A 118 -17.19 24.25 4.64
N PHE A 119 -16.01 24.86 4.44
CA PHE A 119 -15.84 26.30 4.17
C PHE A 119 -16.81 26.90 3.13
N GLU A 120 -17.18 26.13 2.11
CA GLU A 120 -18.13 26.53 1.07
C GLU A 120 -19.58 26.73 1.57
N GLU A 121 -19.93 26.26 2.78
CA GLU A 121 -21.20 26.53 3.46
C GLU A 121 -21.34 28.01 3.89
N LEU A 122 -20.22 28.75 3.98
CA LEU A 122 -20.23 30.15 4.40
C LEU A 122 -20.76 31.07 3.29
N PRO A 123 -21.66 32.03 3.62
CA PRO A 123 -22.07 33.06 2.67
C PRO A 123 -20.87 33.91 2.19
N PRO A 124 -20.91 34.43 0.95
CA PRO A 124 -19.89 35.35 0.45
C PRO A 124 -19.71 36.54 1.41
N GLY A 125 -18.46 36.79 1.83
CA GLY A 125 -18.11 37.84 2.80
C GLY A 125 -18.23 37.47 4.29
N ALA A 126 -18.89 36.35 4.63
CA ALA A 126 -18.96 35.90 6.04
C ALA A 126 -17.59 35.46 6.59
N PHE A 127 -16.69 35.03 5.71
CA PHE A 127 -15.31 34.66 6.06
C PHE A 127 -14.52 35.81 6.71
N GLN A 128 -14.83 37.08 6.39
CA GLN A 128 -14.15 38.23 6.99
C GLN A 128 -14.48 38.35 8.49
N LYS A 129 -15.74 38.13 8.87
CA LYS A 129 -16.17 38.10 10.27
C LYS A 129 -15.68 36.87 11.01
N LEU A 130 -15.66 35.72 10.34
CA LEU A 130 -15.05 34.50 10.87
C LEU A 130 -13.57 34.73 11.20
N ARG A 131 -12.84 35.37 10.28
CA ARG A 131 -11.46 35.79 10.50
C ARG A 131 -11.36 36.73 11.68
N GLU A 132 -12.17 37.79 11.77
CA GLU A 132 -12.15 38.73 12.90
C GLU A 132 -12.37 38.01 14.25
N SER A 133 -13.30 37.06 14.32
CA SER A 133 -13.55 36.28 15.54
C SER A 133 -12.33 35.42 15.94
N LEU A 134 -11.68 34.82 14.95
CA LEU A 134 -10.52 33.97 15.13
C LEU A 134 -9.21 34.75 15.41
N THR A 135 -8.96 35.88 14.74
CA THR A 135 -7.61 36.48 14.60
C THR A 135 -7.43 37.91 15.14
N VAL A 136 -8.34 38.87 14.93
CA VAL A 136 -8.01 40.32 15.08
C VAL A 136 -9.10 41.20 15.69
N SER A 137 -8.61 42.15 16.49
CA SER A 137 -9.24 43.40 16.97
C SER A 137 -9.15 44.50 15.91
N LEU A 138 -10.27 44.99 15.38
CA LEU A 138 -10.29 46.27 14.67
C LEU A 138 -10.70 47.40 15.61
N TYR A 139 -9.84 48.41 15.62
CA TYR A 139 -10.00 49.72 16.20
C TYR A 139 -11.24 50.42 15.62
N SER A 140 -12.44 50.13 16.13
CA SER A 140 -13.52 51.11 16.06
C SER A 140 -13.28 52.12 17.17
N THR A 141 -12.79 53.29 16.78
CA THR A 141 -12.95 54.51 17.55
C THR A 141 -14.45 54.82 17.63
N CYS A 142 -15.19 54.12 18.50
CA CYS A 142 -16.44 54.63 19.02
C CYS A 142 -16.09 55.79 19.99
N PHE A 143 -15.85 56.97 19.42
CA PHE A 143 -16.09 58.20 20.16
C PHE A 143 -17.55 58.18 20.63
N THR A 144 -17.76 58.47 21.92
CA THR A 144 -19.02 58.78 22.63
C THR A 144 -19.79 57.63 23.30
N THR A 145 -19.33 57.19 24.49
CA THR A 145 -20.07 57.30 25.79
C THR A 145 -19.33 56.55 26.91
N PRO A 146 -19.06 57.16 28.09
CA PRO A 146 -18.55 56.44 29.24
C PRO A 146 -19.69 55.66 29.91
N GLY A 147 -19.68 54.33 29.85
CA GLY A 147 -20.64 53.50 30.58
C GLY A 147 -20.89 52.07 30.07
N TYR A 148 -20.46 51.72 28.85
CA TYR A 148 -20.63 50.38 28.30
C TYR A 148 -19.28 49.79 27.85
N SER A 149 -18.83 48.72 28.51
CA SER A 149 -17.68 47.94 28.04
C SER A 149 -18.11 47.12 26.82
N CYS A 150 -17.68 47.49 25.63
CA CYS A 150 -17.80 46.63 24.45
C CYS A 150 -17.00 45.33 24.69
N ARG A 151 -17.70 44.20 24.89
CA ARG A 151 -17.09 42.87 25.01
C ARG A 151 -16.62 42.40 23.62
N GLN A 152 -15.38 42.69 23.26
CA GLN A 152 -14.69 42.04 22.15
C GLN A 152 -13.37 41.46 22.68
N HIS A 153 -13.37 40.17 23.03
CA HIS A 153 -12.17 39.42 23.38
C HIS A 153 -12.04 38.24 22.41
N THR A 154 -11.16 38.42 21.42
CA THR A 154 -10.73 37.51 20.34
C THR A 154 -10.29 36.13 20.83
N LEU A 155 -10.54 35.05 20.08
CA LEU A 155 -10.25 33.67 20.53
C LEU A 155 -8.75 33.37 20.70
N LEU A 156 -7.91 33.71 19.72
CA LEU A 156 -6.46 33.47 19.82
C LEU A 156 -5.82 34.31 20.95
N LYS A 157 -6.26 35.58 21.11
CA LYS A 157 -5.81 36.46 22.21
C LYS A 157 -6.35 36.00 23.57
N LYS A 158 -7.58 35.48 23.65
CA LYS A 158 -8.20 34.93 24.88
C LYS A 158 -7.48 33.68 25.36
N PHE A 159 -7.19 32.74 24.45
CA PHE A 159 -6.58 31.46 24.77
C PHE A 159 -5.05 31.45 24.71
N HIS A 160 -4.39 32.59 24.58
CA HIS A 160 -2.92 32.66 24.56
C HIS A 160 -2.27 32.01 25.80
N LYS A 161 -2.87 32.22 26.99
CA LYS A 161 -2.53 31.55 28.27
C LYS A 161 -3.46 30.38 28.61
N GLY A 162 -4.35 30.02 27.68
CA GLY A 162 -5.29 28.92 27.83
C GLY A 162 -4.65 27.54 27.65
N PRO A 163 -5.45 26.46 27.74
CA PRO A 163 -4.97 25.10 27.54
C PRO A 163 -4.32 24.94 26.15
N PRO A 164 -3.09 24.39 26.04
CA PRO A 164 -2.40 24.22 24.76
C PRO A 164 -3.26 23.50 23.71
N LYS A 165 -3.95 22.42 24.13
CA LYS A 165 -4.86 21.67 23.25
C LYS A 165 -5.92 22.53 22.57
N VAL A 166 -6.46 23.56 23.22
CA VAL A 166 -7.48 24.44 22.62
C VAL A 166 -6.82 25.46 21.69
N ARG A 167 -5.67 26.00 22.12
CA ARG A 167 -4.89 26.98 21.34
C ARG A 167 -4.43 26.39 20.01
N THR A 168 -3.89 25.17 20.00
CA THR A 168 -3.47 24.47 18.76
C THR A 168 -4.63 24.33 17.78
N GLN A 169 -5.82 23.94 18.25
CA GLN A 169 -6.99 23.74 17.39
C GLN A 169 -7.45 25.05 16.74
N ILE A 170 -7.41 26.15 17.48
CA ILE A 170 -7.72 27.49 16.96
C ILE A 170 -6.65 27.91 15.93
N SER A 171 -5.37 27.71 16.23
CA SER A 171 -4.28 27.99 15.27
C SER A 171 -4.45 27.21 13.96
N ILE A 172 -4.79 25.92 14.04
CA ILE A 172 -5.06 25.11 12.84
C ILE A 172 -6.31 25.61 12.10
N ALA A 173 -7.36 26.02 12.80
CA ALA A 173 -8.55 26.60 12.17
C ALA A 173 -8.20 27.89 11.41
N VAL A 174 -7.35 28.75 11.95
CA VAL A 174 -6.86 29.96 11.28
C VAL A 174 -6.00 29.63 10.07
N ALA A 175 -5.09 28.67 10.19
CA ALA A 175 -4.25 28.23 9.07
C ALA A 175 -5.09 27.60 7.94
N ALA A 176 -6.08 26.77 8.27
CA ALA A 176 -7.03 26.23 7.29
C ALA A 176 -7.83 27.35 6.60
N LEU A 177 -8.25 28.39 7.33
CA LEU A 177 -8.91 29.56 6.76
C LEU A 177 -7.99 30.30 5.77
N ALA A 178 -6.71 30.43 6.10
CA ALA A 178 -5.71 31.06 5.22
C ALA A 178 -5.53 30.30 3.90
N VAL A 179 -5.63 28.97 3.91
CA VAL A 179 -5.58 28.15 2.70
C VAL A 179 -6.78 28.47 1.79
N HIS A 180 -7.96 28.72 2.34
CA HIS A 180 -9.15 29.06 1.56
C HIS A 180 -9.17 30.49 1.03
N VAL A 181 -8.60 31.45 1.77
CA VAL A 181 -8.72 32.89 1.52
C VAL A 181 -7.45 33.44 0.85
N PRO A 182 -7.55 34.21 -0.26
CA PRO A 182 -6.39 34.80 -0.93
C PRO A 182 -5.57 35.74 -0.03
N ALA A 183 -4.27 35.88 -0.33
CA ALA A 183 -3.37 36.75 0.45
C ALA A 183 -3.85 38.20 0.58
N ALA A 184 -4.45 38.78 -0.48
CA ALA A 184 -4.92 40.16 -0.50
C ALA A 184 -5.96 40.46 0.59
N ASP A 185 -6.80 39.49 0.94
CA ASP A 185 -7.79 39.67 2.00
C ASP A 185 -7.10 39.80 3.36
N TRP A 186 -5.96 39.14 3.59
CA TRP A 186 -5.13 39.25 4.80
C TRP A 186 -4.31 40.55 4.88
N GLY A 187 -4.34 41.37 3.81
CA GLY A 187 -3.56 42.59 3.64
C GLY A 187 -2.63 42.48 2.43
N ASP A 188 -2.18 43.63 1.90
CA ASP A 188 -1.36 43.70 0.67
C ASP A 188 -0.04 42.88 0.74
N ALA A 189 0.40 42.51 1.95
CA ALA A 189 1.63 41.77 2.23
C ALA A 189 1.40 40.33 2.75
N GLY A 190 0.16 39.83 2.79
CA GLY A 190 -0.17 38.45 3.17
C GLY A 190 -0.20 38.15 4.68
N ILE A 191 -0.52 36.89 5.01
CA ILE A 191 -0.78 36.45 6.40
C ILE A 191 0.45 36.53 7.32
N VAL A 192 1.67 36.29 6.81
CA VAL A 192 2.89 36.31 7.64
C VAL A 192 3.25 37.74 8.00
N SER A 193 3.07 38.69 7.06
CA SER A 193 3.25 40.11 7.36
C SER A 193 2.21 40.60 8.36
N TRP A 194 0.95 40.21 8.19
CA TRP A 194 -0.10 40.50 9.16
C TRP A 194 0.26 39.97 10.57
N LEU A 195 0.77 38.73 10.65
CA LEU A 195 1.20 38.14 11.92
C LEU A 195 2.35 38.93 12.56
N ARG A 196 3.33 39.37 11.75
CA ARG A 196 4.45 40.22 12.22
C ARG A 196 3.94 41.48 12.88
N ASP A 197 3.02 42.18 12.23
CA ASP A 197 2.49 43.46 12.72
C ASP A 197 1.71 43.26 14.01
N GLU A 198 0.89 42.21 14.12
CA GLU A 198 0.19 41.87 15.36
C GLU A 198 1.14 41.48 16.51
N MET A 199 2.22 40.74 16.22
CA MET A 199 3.23 40.39 17.23
C MET A 199 3.96 41.63 17.76
N ASN A 200 4.23 42.61 16.90
CA ASN A 200 4.85 43.88 17.29
C ASN A 200 3.90 44.74 18.12
N MET A 201 2.62 44.79 17.77
CA MET A 201 1.59 45.56 18.48
C MET A 201 1.21 44.94 19.83
N HIS A 202 1.30 43.60 19.95
CA HIS A 202 0.93 42.87 21.15
C HIS A 202 1.95 41.79 21.57
N PRO A 203 3.10 42.20 22.14
CA PRO A 203 4.16 41.27 22.58
C PRO A 203 3.71 40.22 23.61
N GLU A 204 2.63 40.46 24.34
CA GLU A 204 2.04 39.56 25.33
C GLU A 204 1.39 38.29 24.75
N TYR A 205 1.07 38.29 23.46
CA TYR A 205 0.41 37.19 22.75
C TYR A 205 1.36 36.37 21.85
N VAL A 206 2.64 36.72 21.82
CA VAL A 206 3.68 36.07 21.00
C VAL A 206 3.64 34.53 21.05
N PRO A 207 3.49 33.85 22.20
CA PRO A 207 3.43 32.38 22.22
C PRO A 207 2.27 31.78 21.41
N GLY A 208 1.12 32.45 21.36
CA GLY A 208 -0.02 31.99 20.56
C GLY A 208 0.17 32.25 19.06
N PHE A 209 0.80 33.36 18.71
CA PHE A 209 1.15 33.69 17.33
C PHE A 209 2.28 32.81 16.77
N LEU A 210 3.25 32.43 17.61
CA LEU A 210 4.29 31.46 17.23
C LEU A 210 3.69 30.10 16.88
N GLU A 211 2.70 29.64 17.65
CA GLU A 211 2.02 28.38 17.35
C GLU A 211 1.23 28.45 16.03
N LEU A 212 0.60 29.59 15.72
CA LEU A 212 0.01 29.83 14.40
C LEU A 212 1.08 29.80 13.30
N LEU A 213 2.23 30.42 13.52
CA LEU A 213 3.36 30.41 12.59
C LEU A 213 3.88 28.99 12.33
N THR A 214 3.87 28.11 13.33
CA THR A 214 4.27 26.69 13.19
C THR A 214 3.31 25.90 12.29
N VAL A 215 1.99 26.05 12.49
CA VAL A 215 0.98 25.20 11.81
C VAL A 215 0.66 25.65 10.38
N LEU A 216 0.97 26.90 10.01
CA LEU A 216 0.71 27.43 8.67
C LEU A 216 1.31 26.57 7.53
N PRO A 217 2.63 26.28 7.53
CA PRO A 217 3.23 25.41 6.51
C PRO A 217 2.77 23.94 6.62
N GLU A 218 2.38 23.46 7.82
CA GLU A 218 1.86 22.09 8.00
C GLU A 218 0.52 21.89 7.27
N GLU A 219 -0.35 22.91 7.29
CA GLU A 219 -1.66 22.86 6.65
C GLU A 219 -1.60 22.96 5.12
N THR A 220 -0.48 23.43 4.53
CA THR A 220 -0.29 23.47 3.07
C THR A 220 -0.42 22.09 2.42
N PHE A 221 0.15 21.06 3.07
CA PHE A 221 0.15 19.69 2.58
C PHE A 221 -0.99 18.84 3.18
N ASN A 222 -1.89 19.45 3.94
CA ASN A 222 -2.99 18.73 4.57
C ASN A 222 -4.15 18.50 3.58
N TYR A 223 -4.24 17.28 3.07
CA TYR A 223 -5.30 16.89 2.13
C TYR A 223 -6.73 16.99 2.69
N LYS A 224 -6.90 17.09 4.02
CA LYS A 224 -8.22 17.21 4.65
C LYS A 224 -8.90 18.57 4.38
N ILE A 225 -8.16 19.58 3.95
CA ILE A 225 -8.70 20.91 3.66
C ILE A 225 -9.42 20.86 2.31
N ALA A 226 -10.71 21.11 2.26
CA ALA A 226 -11.55 21.10 1.07
C ALA A 226 -11.30 22.29 0.10
N ALA A 227 -10.05 22.74 -0.03
CA ALA A 227 -9.66 23.78 -0.97
C ALA A 227 -9.44 23.19 -2.38
N ARG A 228 -9.78 23.99 -3.40
CA ARG A 228 -9.54 23.64 -4.82
C ARG A 228 -8.03 23.47 -5.09
N PRO A 229 -7.62 22.53 -5.96
CA PRO A 229 -6.20 22.28 -6.25
C PRO A 229 -5.43 23.55 -6.66
N ASP A 230 -6.01 24.38 -7.53
CA ASP A 230 -5.39 25.63 -7.96
C ASP A 230 -5.20 26.63 -6.80
N ARG A 231 -6.13 26.70 -5.84
CA ARG A 231 -5.98 27.56 -4.65
C ARG A 231 -4.89 27.04 -3.71
N ARG A 232 -4.77 25.72 -3.54
CA ARG A 232 -3.70 25.13 -2.72
C ARG A 232 -2.30 25.45 -3.29
N ARG A 233 -2.12 25.30 -4.61
CA ARG A 233 -0.88 25.70 -5.31
C ARG A 233 -0.59 27.20 -5.13
N GLN A 234 -1.62 28.05 -5.19
CA GLN A 234 -1.45 29.48 -4.92
C GLN A 234 -1.02 29.76 -3.48
N PHE A 235 -1.63 29.10 -2.49
CA PHE A 235 -1.28 29.25 -1.07
C PHE A 235 0.16 28.79 -0.80
N GLU A 236 0.59 27.67 -1.39
CA GLU A 236 1.98 27.22 -1.34
C GLU A 236 2.94 28.30 -1.87
N ASN A 237 2.67 28.84 -3.06
CA ASN A 237 3.47 29.93 -3.64
C ASN A 237 3.47 31.20 -2.76
N GLU A 238 2.32 31.56 -2.17
CA GLU A 238 2.19 32.69 -1.25
C GLU A 238 3.06 32.52 -0.01
N LEU A 239 3.08 31.33 0.60
CA LEU A 239 3.92 31.05 1.77
C LEU A 239 5.41 30.98 1.40
N THR A 240 5.75 30.36 0.26
CA THR A 240 7.13 30.34 -0.24
C THR A 240 7.68 31.76 -0.43
N SER A 241 6.86 32.69 -0.95
CA SER A 241 7.26 34.09 -1.11
C SER A 241 7.47 34.84 0.22
N GLN A 242 6.86 34.37 1.31
CA GLN A 242 6.93 34.98 2.65
C GLN A 242 7.93 34.26 3.59
N MET A 243 8.72 33.31 3.08
CA MET A 243 9.67 32.52 3.85
C MET A 243 10.71 33.39 4.60
N GLU A 244 11.34 34.34 3.91
CA GLU A 244 12.31 35.27 4.55
C GLU A 244 11.67 36.08 5.67
N ALA A 245 10.41 36.47 5.49
CA ALA A 245 9.66 37.18 6.51
C ALA A 245 9.45 36.29 7.75
N ALA A 246 9.02 35.05 7.56
CA ALA A 246 8.84 34.09 8.66
C ALA A 246 10.14 33.85 9.44
N LEU A 247 11.28 33.63 8.76
CA LEU A 247 12.58 33.44 9.41
C LEU A 247 13.04 34.66 10.20
N SER A 248 12.78 35.86 9.70
CA SER A 248 13.06 37.11 10.42
C SER A 248 12.27 37.20 11.74
N ILE A 249 10.98 36.79 11.74
CA ILE A 249 10.14 36.77 12.95
C ILE A 249 10.70 35.75 13.96
N LEU A 250 11.05 34.55 13.51
CA LEU A 250 11.61 33.50 14.36
C LEU A 250 12.96 33.92 14.97
N THR A 251 13.82 34.57 14.19
CA THR A 251 15.10 35.11 14.67
C THR A 251 14.91 36.21 15.72
N ALA A 252 13.92 37.10 15.52
CA ALA A 252 13.60 38.11 16.52
C ALA A 252 13.08 37.47 17.82
N CYS A 253 12.26 36.43 17.73
CA CYS A 253 11.78 35.69 18.90
C CYS A 253 12.92 34.98 19.65
N LEU A 254 13.86 34.37 18.92
CA LEU A 254 15.07 33.76 19.48
C LEU A 254 15.87 34.79 20.31
N ASN A 255 16.17 35.95 19.72
CA ASN A 255 16.94 37.01 20.39
C ASN A 255 16.23 37.54 21.65
N ILE A 256 14.89 37.66 21.62
CA ILE A 256 14.10 38.12 22.79
C ILE A 256 14.15 37.10 23.93
N ILE A 257 14.20 35.79 23.61
CA ILE A 257 14.29 34.71 24.60
C ILE A 257 15.69 34.74 25.25
N GLU A 258 16.75 34.88 24.46
CA GLU A 258 18.14 34.95 24.95
C GLU A 258 18.39 36.17 25.86
N LEU A 259 17.77 37.32 25.58
CA LEU A 259 17.93 38.53 26.40
C LEU A 259 17.23 38.48 27.77
N LYS A 260 16.33 37.51 28.02
CA LYS A 260 15.54 37.39 29.27
C LYS A 260 16.08 36.34 30.25
N GLU A 261 17.36 35.96 30.14
CA GLU A 261 18.07 34.93 30.92
C GLU A 261 17.95 34.99 32.46
N GLN A 262 17.34 36.03 33.05
CA GLN A 262 17.32 36.22 34.51
C GLN A 262 16.05 35.74 35.24
N VAL A 263 15.02 35.18 34.59
CA VAL A 263 13.84 34.64 35.30
C VAL A 263 13.22 33.40 34.62
N ARG A 264 13.27 32.24 35.32
CA ARG A 264 12.60 30.93 35.04
C ARG A 264 13.06 30.17 33.78
N ALA A 265 14.04 29.28 33.97
CA ALA A 265 14.58 28.36 32.96
C ALA A 265 13.54 27.52 32.20
N TYR A 266 12.53 26.96 32.86
CA TYR A 266 11.57 26.02 32.23
C TYR A 266 10.66 26.66 31.16
N LEU A 267 10.19 27.89 31.38
CA LEU A 267 9.34 28.62 30.42
C LEU A 267 10.14 29.13 29.21
N LEU A 268 11.43 29.41 29.41
CA LEU A 268 12.36 29.78 28.35
C LEU A 268 12.61 28.59 27.41
N PHE A 269 12.89 27.41 27.94
CA PHE A 269 13.07 26.19 27.13
C PHE A 269 11.83 25.84 26.31
N PHE A 270 10.63 25.95 26.86
CA PHE A 270 9.40 25.71 26.10
C PHE A 270 9.25 26.66 24.90
N SER A 271 9.51 27.96 25.11
CA SER A 271 9.39 28.96 24.03
C SER A 271 10.46 28.77 22.96
N TYR A 272 11.69 28.43 23.37
CA TYR A 272 12.80 28.11 22.48
C TYR A 272 12.49 26.88 21.63
N ARG A 273 11.91 25.83 22.23
CA ARG A 273 11.47 24.62 21.54
C ARG A 273 10.45 24.90 20.45
N VAL A 274 9.44 25.73 20.74
CA VAL A 274 8.41 26.12 19.75
C VAL A 274 9.01 26.91 18.57
N VAL A 275 10.03 27.75 18.81
CA VAL A 275 10.75 28.45 17.73
C VAL A 275 11.48 27.47 16.81
N LEU A 276 12.12 26.44 17.38
CA LEU A 276 12.77 25.37 16.59
C LEU A 276 11.75 24.52 15.83
N GLU A 277 10.64 24.12 16.47
CA GLU A 277 9.55 23.38 15.81
C GLU A 277 8.94 24.19 14.65
N ALA A 278 8.72 25.50 14.85
CA ALA A 278 8.29 26.40 13.78
C ALA A 278 9.31 26.40 12.64
N PHE A 279 10.60 26.58 12.95
CA PHE A 279 11.64 26.59 11.93
C PHE A 279 11.67 25.29 11.12
N ALA A 280 11.58 24.12 11.78
CA ALA A 280 11.50 22.82 11.10
C ALA A 280 10.28 22.75 10.16
N SER A 281 9.13 23.22 10.63
CA SER A 281 7.89 23.24 9.85
C SER A 281 7.99 24.10 8.57
N TRP A 282 8.63 25.26 8.65
CA TRP A 282 8.85 26.13 7.48
C TRP A 282 9.86 25.53 6.48
N LEU A 283 10.86 24.79 6.95
CA LEU A 283 11.83 24.12 6.07
C LEU A 283 11.18 23.02 5.20
N ARG A 284 10.06 22.42 5.65
CA ARG A 284 9.30 21.42 4.87
C ARG A 284 8.76 21.95 3.54
N LEU A 285 8.61 23.27 3.39
CA LEU A 285 8.23 23.86 2.11
C LEU A 285 9.31 23.65 1.03
N ARG A 286 10.56 23.32 1.40
CA ARG A 286 11.65 22.93 0.47
C ARG A 286 11.87 23.91 -0.70
N HIS A 287 11.63 25.19 -0.48
CA HIS A 287 11.74 26.24 -1.49
C HIS A 287 12.30 27.54 -0.91
N GLY A 288 13.08 28.27 -1.71
CA GLY A 288 13.24 29.72 -1.56
C GLY A 288 14.48 30.25 -0.86
N ILE A 289 15.34 29.44 -0.24
CA ILE A 289 16.55 29.96 0.43
C ILE A 289 17.84 29.29 -0.07
N PRO A 290 18.84 30.06 -0.55
CA PRO A 290 20.16 29.53 -0.86
C PRO A 290 20.84 28.94 0.37
N GLY A 291 21.50 27.79 0.21
CA GLY A 291 22.20 27.12 1.32
C GLY A 291 23.25 28.00 2.00
N ALA A 292 23.91 28.89 1.25
CA ALA A 292 24.86 29.86 1.83
C ALA A 292 24.22 30.82 2.86
N VAL A 293 22.96 31.20 2.67
CA VAL A 293 22.24 32.08 3.61
C VAL A 293 21.87 31.30 4.87
N LEU A 294 21.33 30.08 4.71
CA LEU A 294 21.00 29.21 5.84
C LEU A 294 22.23 28.80 6.64
N ALA A 295 23.37 28.57 5.99
CA ALA A 295 24.62 28.14 6.64
C ALA A 295 25.11 29.13 7.71
N CYS A 296 24.83 30.42 7.53
CA CYS A 296 25.18 31.49 8.47
C CYS A 296 23.99 31.97 9.31
N HIS A 297 22.82 31.33 9.20
CA HIS A 297 21.59 31.82 9.81
C HIS A 297 21.58 31.52 11.32
N PRO A 298 21.19 32.49 12.19
CA PRO A 298 21.17 32.29 13.65
C PRO A 298 20.35 31.09 14.10
N LEU A 299 19.20 30.83 13.46
CA LEU A 299 18.35 29.67 13.77
C LEU A 299 19.05 28.31 13.52
N VAL A 300 19.90 28.23 12.49
CA VAL A 300 20.67 27.01 12.20
C VAL A 300 21.74 26.80 13.26
N HIS A 301 22.48 27.86 13.60
CA HIS A 301 23.47 27.81 14.68
C HIS A 301 22.84 27.46 16.04
N ALA A 302 21.67 28.02 16.35
CA ALA A 302 20.89 27.74 17.54
C ALA A 302 20.47 26.25 17.65
N ALA A 303 19.98 25.67 16.54
CA ALA A 303 19.65 24.26 16.48
C ALA A 303 20.88 23.37 16.67
N LEU A 304 21.99 23.69 15.99
CA LEU A 304 23.24 22.92 16.09
C LEU A 304 23.83 22.98 17.51
N SER A 305 23.81 24.14 18.17
CA SER A 305 24.30 24.28 19.55
C SER A 305 23.42 23.55 20.57
N SER A 306 22.14 23.38 20.26
CA SER A 306 21.14 22.78 21.17
C SER A 306 21.07 21.26 21.09
N LEU A 307 21.83 20.62 20.20
CA LEU A 307 21.87 19.16 20.06
C LEU A 307 22.30 18.42 21.33
N ASN A 308 23.18 19.02 22.14
CA ASN A 308 23.67 18.43 23.38
C ASN A 308 22.84 18.85 24.61
N CYS A 309 21.68 19.48 24.41
CA CYS A 309 20.81 19.97 25.47
C CYS A 309 19.53 19.12 25.55
N ASP A 310 19.44 18.23 26.54
CA ASP A 310 18.35 17.26 26.72
C ASP A 310 16.92 17.81 26.47
N PRO A 311 16.48 18.96 27.05
CA PRO A 311 15.10 19.45 26.82
C PRO A 311 14.83 20.03 25.42
N LEU A 312 15.88 20.27 24.61
CA LEU A 312 15.80 20.87 23.27
C LEU A 312 16.28 19.91 22.16
N SER A 313 16.81 18.74 22.54
CA SER A 313 17.41 17.76 21.63
C SER A 313 16.42 17.34 20.53
N ASP A 314 15.22 16.89 20.89
CA ASP A 314 14.20 16.43 19.92
C ASP A 314 13.85 17.47 18.86
N ALA A 315 13.62 18.72 19.29
CA ALA A 315 13.28 19.80 18.38
C ALA A 315 14.47 20.14 17.46
N SER A 316 15.69 20.09 17.99
CA SER A 316 16.92 20.33 17.23
C SER A 316 17.18 19.22 16.21
N VAL A 317 16.97 17.95 16.59
CA VAL A 317 17.04 16.79 15.69
C VAL A 317 16.05 16.93 14.54
N ASN A 318 14.80 17.32 14.82
CA ASN A 318 13.80 17.56 13.78
C ASN A 318 14.21 18.69 12.83
N VAL A 319 14.74 19.81 13.34
CA VAL A 319 15.25 20.90 12.48
C VAL A 319 16.36 20.39 11.56
N ILE A 320 17.33 19.65 12.10
CA ILE A 320 18.48 19.17 11.33
C ILE A 320 18.06 18.14 10.28
N SER A 321 17.15 17.22 10.64
CA SER A 321 16.53 16.27 9.71
C SER A 321 15.87 17.01 8.53
N GLU A 322 15.07 18.05 8.79
CA GLU A 322 14.45 18.86 7.73
C GLU A 322 15.47 19.67 6.92
N LEU A 323 16.56 20.17 7.53
CA LEU A 323 17.65 20.83 6.81
C LEU A 323 18.36 19.87 5.85
N ILE A 324 18.62 18.63 6.28
CA ILE A 324 19.20 17.58 5.42
C ILE A 324 18.28 17.36 4.22
N HIS A 325 16.99 17.12 4.45
CA HIS A 325 16.02 16.93 3.37
C HIS A 325 15.87 18.15 2.46
N HIS A 326 15.99 19.38 3.00
CA HIS A 326 16.00 20.61 2.21
C HIS A 326 17.17 20.64 1.24
N THR A 327 18.39 20.31 1.70
CA THR A 327 19.58 20.31 0.82
C THR A 327 19.56 19.23 -0.26
N ALA A 328 18.86 18.12 -0.03
CA ALA A 328 18.71 17.04 -1.00
C ALA A 328 17.54 17.25 -1.99
N SER A 329 16.66 18.22 -1.75
CA SER A 329 15.48 18.45 -2.58
C SER A 329 15.86 18.93 -4.00
N PRO A 330 15.27 18.40 -5.08
CA PRO A 330 15.51 18.85 -6.46
C PRO A 330 15.18 20.33 -6.68
N SER A 331 14.22 20.85 -5.92
CA SER A 331 13.75 22.24 -5.95
C SER A 331 14.76 23.27 -5.41
N SER A 332 15.84 22.82 -4.76
CA SER A 332 16.80 23.69 -4.06
C SER A 332 17.94 24.22 -4.94
N GLY A 333 17.88 24.00 -6.26
CA GLY A 333 18.93 24.37 -7.21
C GLY A 333 20.06 23.33 -7.35
N GLY A 334 19.84 22.13 -6.81
CA GLY A 334 20.79 21.01 -6.82
C GLY A 334 21.83 21.05 -5.70
N ILE A 335 22.47 19.92 -5.44
CA ILE A 335 23.42 19.71 -4.33
C ILE A 335 24.53 20.78 -4.33
N SER A 336 25.03 21.18 -5.50
CA SER A 336 26.10 22.18 -5.62
C SER A 336 25.75 23.56 -5.06
N ALA A 337 24.48 23.97 -5.11
CA ALA A 337 24.02 25.24 -4.55
C ALA A 337 23.89 25.18 -3.01
N GLN A 338 23.77 23.97 -2.46
CA GLN A 338 23.53 23.69 -1.05
C GLN A 338 24.79 23.24 -0.30
N THR A 339 25.91 23.00 -1.00
CA THR A 339 27.22 22.61 -0.43
C THR A 339 27.64 23.43 0.80
N PRO A 340 27.50 24.77 0.85
CA PRO A 340 27.88 25.55 2.03
C PRO A 340 27.13 25.13 3.30
N LEU A 341 25.85 24.76 3.18
CA LEU A 341 25.05 24.30 4.31
C LEU A 341 25.44 22.88 4.74
N ILE A 342 25.67 21.99 3.76
CA ILE A 342 26.16 20.62 4.00
C ILE A 342 27.47 20.64 4.79
N GLN A 343 28.40 21.54 4.44
CA GLN A 343 29.69 21.72 5.11
C GLN A 343 29.57 22.21 6.57
N VAL A 344 28.44 22.78 6.96
CA VAL A 344 28.17 23.18 8.36
C VAL A 344 27.48 22.05 9.12
N ILE A 345 26.49 21.39 8.51
CA ILE A 345 25.65 20.38 9.17
C ILE A 345 26.40 19.06 9.39
N VAL A 346 27.01 18.50 8.34
CA VAL A 346 27.57 17.14 8.37
C VAL A 346 28.69 17.01 9.43
N PRO A 347 29.66 17.94 9.55
CA PRO A 347 30.69 17.83 10.59
C PRO A 347 30.14 17.85 12.02
N GLN A 348 29.06 18.62 12.27
CA GLN A 348 28.42 18.66 13.59
C GLN A 348 27.75 17.34 13.92
N ILE A 349 27.04 16.72 12.96
CA ILE A 349 26.47 15.37 13.15
C ILE A 349 27.58 14.33 13.37
N LEU A 350 28.66 14.38 12.58
CA LEU A 350 29.81 13.49 12.75
C LEU A 350 30.48 13.65 14.13
N SER A 351 30.42 14.82 14.75
CA SER A 351 30.93 15.02 16.12
C SER A 351 30.13 14.24 17.18
N LEU A 352 28.86 13.92 16.89
CA LEU A 352 27.99 13.14 17.77
C LEU A 352 28.29 11.63 17.74
N LYS A 353 29.14 11.17 16.82
CA LYS A 353 29.48 9.76 16.61
C LYS A 353 29.89 9.04 17.92
N ALA A 354 30.61 9.71 18.82
CA ALA A 354 31.03 9.12 20.09
C ALA A 354 29.85 8.74 21.01
N HIS A 355 28.72 9.46 20.92
CA HIS A 355 27.52 9.21 21.74
C HIS A 355 26.82 7.90 21.37
N LEU A 356 26.99 7.39 20.14
CA LEU A 356 26.42 6.10 19.71
C LEU A 356 26.98 4.90 20.50
N ARG A 357 28.12 5.07 21.18
CA ARG A 357 28.78 4.03 21.99
C ARG A 357 28.77 4.35 23.48
N ASP A 358 28.15 5.47 23.87
CA ASP A 358 28.14 5.91 25.25
C ASP A 358 27.04 5.20 26.04
N SER A 359 27.42 4.23 26.86
CA SER A 359 26.49 3.47 27.71
C SER A 359 25.83 4.31 28.82
N SER A 360 26.22 5.58 29.00
CA SER A 360 25.61 6.48 29.98
C SER A 360 24.46 7.32 29.40
N LYS A 361 24.27 7.32 28.08
CA LYS A 361 23.19 8.04 27.40
C LYS A 361 21.89 7.25 27.40
N ASP A 362 20.78 7.98 27.41
CA ASP A 362 19.44 7.40 27.29
C ASP A 362 19.24 6.81 25.89
N GLU A 363 18.49 5.71 25.80
CA GLU A 363 18.26 5.01 24.54
C GLU A 363 17.53 5.87 23.51
N GLU A 364 16.58 6.70 23.95
CA GLU A 364 15.85 7.61 23.05
C GLU A 364 16.77 8.71 22.49
N ASP A 365 17.75 9.17 23.26
CA ASP A 365 18.76 10.12 22.76
C ASP A 365 19.64 9.46 21.68
N VAL A 366 20.10 8.23 21.92
CA VAL A 366 20.90 7.47 20.95
C VAL A 366 20.08 7.18 19.69
N LYS A 367 18.79 6.87 19.85
CA LYS A 367 17.83 6.68 18.76
C LYS A 367 17.67 7.94 17.92
N ALA A 368 17.53 9.12 18.55
CA ALA A 368 17.45 10.40 17.87
C ALA A 368 18.73 10.73 17.09
N ILE A 369 19.91 10.45 17.66
CA ILE A 369 21.20 10.62 16.99
C ILE A 369 21.35 9.62 15.82
N GLY A 370 20.98 8.35 16.01
CA GLY A 370 20.99 7.32 14.99
C GLY A 370 20.13 7.69 13.77
N ARG A 371 18.96 8.30 14.01
CA ARG A 371 18.09 8.85 12.97
C ARG A 371 18.78 9.94 12.14
N LEU A 372 19.52 10.86 12.76
CA LEU A 372 20.27 11.89 12.02
C LEU A 372 21.33 11.27 11.09
N PHE A 373 22.03 10.24 11.54
CA PHE A 373 22.98 9.52 10.68
C PHE A 373 22.27 8.83 9.52
N ALA A 374 21.14 8.16 9.78
CA ALA A 374 20.32 7.54 8.74
C ALA A 374 19.82 8.58 7.71
N ASP A 375 19.30 9.72 8.16
CA ASP A 375 18.82 10.81 7.29
C ASP A 375 19.94 11.35 6.38
N VAL A 376 21.17 11.50 6.90
CA VAL A 376 22.37 11.88 6.11
C VAL A 376 22.70 10.80 5.08
N GLY A 377 22.67 9.53 5.48
CA GLY A 377 22.90 8.40 4.58
C GLY A 377 21.90 8.37 3.42
N ASP A 378 20.61 8.40 3.74
CA ASP A 378 19.51 8.30 2.78
C ASP A 378 19.45 9.50 1.84
N SER A 379 19.60 10.72 2.37
CA SER A 379 19.44 11.95 1.58
C SER A 379 20.63 12.23 0.65
N TYR A 380 21.83 11.77 1.00
CA TYR A 380 23.05 12.01 0.21
C TYR A 380 23.60 10.73 -0.43
N VAL A 381 22.79 9.69 -0.60
CA VAL A 381 23.20 8.40 -1.16
C VAL A 381 23.95 8.53 -2.49
N GLU A 382 23.51 9.43 -3.39
CA GLU A 382 24.17 9.67 -4.68
C GLU A 382 25.56 10.28 -4.53
N LEU A 383 25.74 11.21 -3.58
CA LEU A 383 27.03 11.83 -3.28
C LEU A 383 27.95 10.82 -2.59
N ILE A 384 27.43 10.06 -1.63
CA ILE A 384 28.17 9.02 -0.92
C ILE A 384 28.67 7.98 -1.92
N ALA A 385 27.83 7.55 -2.86
CA ALA A 385 28.18 6.56 -3.88
C ALA A 385 29.36 6.98 -4.78
N THR A 386 29.81 8.24 -4.77
CA THR A 386 31.05 8.67 -5.47
C THR A 386 32.31 8.03 -4.87
N GLY A 387 32.27 7.64 -3.59
CA GLY A 387 33.37 7.00 -2.89
C GLY A 387 34.54 7.92 -2.56
N SER A 388 34.27 9.20 -2.23
CA SER A 388 35.29 10.12 -1.70
C SER A 388 35.70 9.76 -0.26
N ASP A 389 36.85 10.25 0.21
CA ASP A 389 37.31 10.01 1.58
C ASP A 389 36.30 10.53 2.63
N GLU A 390 35.69 11.69 2.37
CA GLU A 390 34.65 12.27 3.24
C GLU A 390 33.39 11.41 3.27
N SER A 391 33.01 10.82 2.13
CA SER A 391 31.87 9.91 2.02
C SER A 391 32.09 8.65 2.85
N MET A 392 33.32 8.14 2.88
CA MET A 392 33.66 6.95 3.66
C MET A 392 33.60 7.20 5.17
N VAL A 393 33.88 8.43 5.64
CA VAL A 393 33.69 8.78 7.06
C VAL A 393 32.23 8.62 7.49
N ILE A 394 31.28 9.02 6.63
CA ILE A 394 29.84 8.86 6.86
C ILE A 394 29.47 7.37 6.89
N VAL A 395 29.96 6.59 5.93
CA VAL A 395 29.71 5.14 5.85
C VAL A 395 30.21 4.42 7.11
N HIS A 396 31.38 4.81 7.63
CA HIS A 396 31.88 4.28 8.89
C HIS A 396 31.03 4.67 10.09
N ALA A 397 30.43 5.86 10.12
CA ALA A 397 29.48 6.23 11.17
C ALA A 397 28.18 5.41 11.06
N LEU A 398 27.66 5.19 9.85
CA LEU A 398 26.48 4.34 9.60
C LEU A 398 26.72 2.88 10.00
N LEU A 399 27.93 2.34 9.79
CA LEU A 399 28.31 1.02 10.30
C LEU A 399 28.30 0.95 11.82
N GLU A 400 28.61 2.05 12.52
CA GLU A 400 28.53 2.09 13.98
C GLU A 400 27.10 2.11 14.50
N VAL A 401 26.20 2.85 13.83
CA VAL A 401 24.75 2.75 14.10
C VAL A 401 24.26 1.32 13.87
N THR A 402 24.68 0.71 12.76
CA THR A 402 24.32 -0.68 12.41
C THR A 402 24.90 -1.71 13.41
N ALA A 403 25.98 -1.37 14.11
CA ALA A 403 26.61 -2.23 15.12
C ALA A 403 25.96 -2.11 16.51
N HIS A 404 25.04 -1.15 16.71
CA HIS A 404 24.39 -0.91 18.01
C HIS A 404 23.61 -2.16 18.49
N PRO A 405 23.68 -2.58 19.77
CA PRO A 405 23.01 -3.80 20.23
C PRO A 405 21.51 -3.83 19.93
N GLU A 406 20.83 -2.70 20.15
CA GLU A 406 19.39 -2.56 19.92
C GLU A 406 19.03 -2.59 18.42
N PHE A 407 18.04 -3.42 18.06
CA PHE A 407 17.63 -3.61 16.67
C PHE A 407 16.91 -2.39 16.10
N ASP A 408 16.11 -1.71 16.92
CA ASP A 408 15.40 -0.48 16.55
C ASP A 408 16.34 0.62 16.04
N ILE A 409 17.54 0.70 16.62
CA ILE A 409 18.58 1.67 16.23
C ILE A 409 19.37 1.16 15.03
N ALA A 410 19.75 -0.12 15.03
CA ALA A 410 20.52 -0.72 13.95
C ALA A 410 19.75 -0.74 12.61
N SER A 411 18.44 -0.98 12.65
CA SER A 411 17.58 -1.09 11.46
C SER A 411 17.35 0.24 10.75
N MET A 412 17.59 1.39 11.40
CA MET A 412 17.45 2.72 10.79
C MET A 412 18.33 2.91 9.55
N THR A 413 19.47 2.21 9.48
CA THR A 413 20.41 2.32 8.36
C THR A 413 20.10 1.36 7.21
N PHE A 414 19.11 0.46 7.36
CA PHE A 414 18.85 -0.59 6.36
C PHE A 414 18.35 0.00 5.03
N ASN A 415 17.54 1.05 5.09
CA ASN A 415 17.09 1.80 3.89
C ASN A 415 18.28 2.41 3.14
N PHE A 416 19.29 2.91 3.85
CA PHE A 416 20.51 3.44 3.25
C PHE A 416 21.28 2.35 2.52
N TRP A 417 21.49 1.19 3.15
CA TRP A 417 22.22 0.08 2.53
C TRP A 417 21.52 -0.41 1.25
N HIS A 418 20.19 -0.51 1.29
CA HIS A 418 19.39 -0.83 0.11
C HIS A 418 19.53 0.23 -0.99
N SER A 419 19.37 1.51 -0.64
CA SER A 419 19.46 2.62 -1.58
C SER A 419 20.86 2.74 -2.21
N LEU A 420 21.91 2.59 -1.40
CA LEU A 420 23.30 2.60 -1.87
C LEU A 420 23.54 1.43 -2.83
N GLN A 421 23.06 0.24 -2.50
CA GLN A 421 23.13 -0.92 -3.38
C GLN A 421 22.48 -0.64 -4.74
N LEU A 422 21.28 -0.06 -4.75
CA LEU A 422 20.57 0.26 -6.00
C LEU A 422 21.35 1.30 -6.81
N THR A 423 21.87 2.35 -6.18
CA THR A 423 22.66 3.39 -6.87
C THR A 423 23.96 2.83 -7.46
N LEU A 424 24.61 1.88 -6.79
CA LEU A 424 25.85 1.22 -7.24
C LEU A 424 25.63 0.14 -8.32
N THR A 425 24.39 -0.34 -8.49
CA THR A 425 24.08 -1.45 -9.42
C THR A 425 23.24 -1.03 -10.62
N LYS A 426 22.31 -0.08 -10.45
CA LYS A 426 21.44 0.41 -11.53
C LYS A 426 22.23 1.11 -12.63
N ARG A 427 21.91 0.77 -13.87
CA ARG A 427 22.54 1.35 -15.07
C ARG A 427 22.24 2.85 -15.20
N ASP A 428 21.06 3.28 -14.75
CA ASP A 428 20.60 4.65 -14.88
C ASP A 428 21.49 5.67 -14.14
N SER A 429 22.11 5.24 -13.04
CA SER A 429 23.03 6.05 -12.22
C SER A 429 24.31 6.48 -12.96
N TYR A 430 24.61 5.87 -14.11
CA TYR A 430 25.86 6.08 -14.85
C TYR A 430 25.65 6.65 -16.26
N ILE A 431 24.41 6.95 -16.67
CA ILE A 431 24.06 7.39 -18.03
C ILE A 431 24.87 8.62 -18.48
N SER A 432 25.26 9.49 -17.54
CA SER A 432 26.05 10.71 -17.80
C SER A 432 27.47 10.45 -18.35
N LEU A 433 28.01 9.24 -18.22
CA LEU A 433 29.38 8.90 -18.62
C LEU A 433 29.52 8.48 -20.11
N GLY A 434 28.40 8.39 -20.83
CA GLY A 434 28.34 8.25 -22.30
C GLY A 434 28.79 6.90 -22.87
N SER A 435 30.02 6.46 -22.60
CA SER A 435 30.63 5.23 -23.12
C SER A 435 30.40 4.03 -22.20
N GLU A 436 29.99 2.88 -22.74
CA GLU A 436 29.78 1.64 -21.98
C GLU A 436 31.04 1.19 -21.22
N ALA A 437 32.23 1.38 -21.80
CA ALA A 437 33.49 1.02 -21.13
C ALA A 437 33.78 1.91 -19.92
N SER A 438 33.42 3.20 -20.00
CA SER A 438 33.61 4.16 -18.90
C SER A 438 32.58 3.96 -17.79
N ILE A 439 31.33 3.62 -18.14
CA ILE A 439 30.27 3.24 -17.21
C ILE A 439 30.71 2.03 -16.39
N GLU A 440 31.17 0.97 -17.05
CA GLU A 440 31.57 -0.25 -16.38
C GLU A 440 32.84 -0.07 -15.54
N ALA A 441 33.83 0.72 -16.02
CA ALA A 441 35.02 1.04 -15.24
C ALA A 441 34.70 1.81 -13.94
N GLU A 442 33.82 2.82 -14.02
CA GLU A 442 33.43 3.63 -12.86
C GLU A 442 32.54 2.84 -11.89
N ARG A 443 31.65 1.99 -12.40
CA ARG A 443 30.86 1.06 -11.60
C ARG A 443 31.77 0.11 -10.81
N ASN A 444 32.74 -0.53 -11.47
CA ASN A 444 33.70 -1.41 -10.81
C ASN A 444 34.55 -0.68 -9.77
N ARG A 445 34.99 0.55 -10.08
CA ARG A 445 35.73 1.39 -9.11
C ARG A 445 34.91 1.66 -7.85
N ARG A 446 33.67 2.16 -8.00
CA ARG A 446 32.80 2.47 -6.85
C ARG A 446 32.48 1.22 -6.04
N GLN A 447 32.09 0.14 -6.70
CA GLN A 447 31.83 -1.14 -6.01
C GLN A 447 33.07 -1.61 -5.24
N HIS A 448 34.28 -1.49 -5.81
CA HIS A 448 35.51 -1.85 -5.13
C HIS A 448 35.74 -1.04 -3.84
N VAL A 449 35.47 0.27 -3.86
CA VAL A 449 35.58 1.15 -2.68
C VAL A 449 34.62 0.72 -1.55
N PHE A 450 33.39 0.32 -1.89
CA PHE A 450 32.37 -0.05 -0.90
C PHE A 450 32.40 -1.51 -0.43
N ARG A 451 33.14 -2.40 -1.12
CA ARG A 451 33.26 -3.82 -0.74
C ARG A 451 33.58 -4.02 0.76
N PRO A 452 34.62 -3.39 1.34
CA PRO A 452 34.95 -3.60 2.75
C PRO A 452 33.83 -3.20 3.72
N ALA A 453 33.03 -2.18 3.38
CA ALA A 453 31.90 -1.75 4.18
C ALA A 453 30.79 -2.81 4.19
N TYR A 454 30.47 -3.38 3.02
CA TYR A 454 29.50 -4.47 2.90
C TYR A 454 29.99 -5.78 3.53
N GLU A 455 31.29 -6.09 3.47
CA GLU A 455 31.87 -7.24 4.18
C GLU A 455 31.70 -7.13 5.70
N ASN A 456 31.88 -5.91 6.24
CA ASN A 456 31.64 -5.62 7.65
C ASN A 456 30.13 -5.69 7.97
N LEU A 457 29.26 -5.16 7.10
CA LEU A 457 27.81 -5.23 7.25
C LEU A 457 27.33 -6.68 7.42
N VAL A 458 27.73 -7.58 6.51
CA VAL A 458 27.41 -9.03 6.58
C VAL A 458 27.88 -9.61 7.91
N SER A 459 29.03 -9.16 8.40
CA SER A 459 29.61 -9.64 9.65
C SER A 459 28.88 -9.16 10.90
N LEU A 460 28.28 -7.97 10.85
CA LEU A 460 27.55 -7.33 11.95
C LEU A 460 26.10 -7.82 12.07
N VAL A 461 25.41 -8.08 10.95
CA VAL A 461 23.98 -8.40 11.01
C VAL A 461 23.71 -9.88 11.36
N GLY A 462 24.67 -10.77 11.10
CA GLY A 462 24.45 -12.22 11.20
C GLY A 462 24.17 -12.77 12.61
N PHE A 463 24.58 -12.10 13.68
CA PHE A 463 24.27 -12.57 15.04
C PHE A 463 22.86 -12.17 15.50
N ARG A 464 22.23 -11.18 14.85
CA ARG A 464 20.93 -10.61 15.26
C ARG A 464 19.74 -11.53 14.99
N VAL A 465 19.93 -12.52 14.13
CA VAL A 465 18.90 -13.51 13.77
C VAL A 465 18.94 -14.76 14.65
N GLN A 466 19.86 -14.79 15.62
CA GLN A 466 19.98 -15.87 16.58
C GLN A 466 18.75 -15.96 17.48
N TYR A 467 18.24 -17.18 17.66
CA TYR A 467 17.15 -17.43 18.59
C TYR A 467 17.51 -16.99 20.02
N PRO A 468 16.63 -16.26 20.72
CA PRO A 468 16.83 -15.89 22.12
C PRO A 468 16.74 -17.11 23.04
N GLU A 469 17.30 -17.00 24.25
CA GLU A 469 17.37 -18.14 25.20
C GLU A 469 15.99 -18.57 25.70
N ASP A 470 15.11 -17.60 25.88
CA ASP A 470 13.74 -17.67 26.38
C ASP A 470 12.70 -17.76 25.24
N TYR A 471 13.09 -18.21 24.05
CA TYR A 471 12.22 -18.30 22.86
C TYR A 471 10.87 -19.02 23.11
N GLN A 472 10.83 -20.00 24.02
CA GLN A 472 9.60 -20.74 24.35
C GLN A 472 8.63 -19.94 25.23
N ASP A 473 9.12 -18.93 25.94
CA ASP A 473 8.37 -18.11 26.90
C ASP A 473 7.98 -16.74 26.31
N LEU A 474 8.39 -16.46 25.07
CA LEU A 474 8.07 -15.20 24.37
C LEU A 474 6.57 -15.03 24.13
N SER A 475 6.11 -13.77 24.21
CA SER A 475 4.74 -13.44 23.84
C SER A 475 4.52 -13.56 22.33
N TYR A 476 3.26 -13.58 21.89
CA TYR A 476 2.93 -13.61 20.47
C TYR A 476 3.48 -12.39 19.69
N GLU A 477 3.49 -11.21 20.32
CA GLU A 477 4.02 -10.01 19.68
C GLU A 477 5.55 -10.06 19.57
N ASP A 478 6.25 -10.53 20.60
CA ASP A 478 7.72 -10.67 20.56
C ASP A 478 8.17 -11.71 19.52
N LEU A 479 7.43 -12.82 19.36
CA LEU A 479 7.67 -13.80 18.31
C LEU A 479 7.52 -13.20 16.91
N LYS A 480 6.51 -12.32 16.74
CA LYS A 480 6.26 -11.64 15.48
C LYS A 480 7.35 -10.59 15.19
N GLU A 481 7.77 -9.84 16.20
CA GLU A 481 8.87 -8.89 16.11
C GLU A 481 10.19 -9.59 15.74
N PHE A 482 10.54 -10.67 16.44
CA PHE A 482 11.72 -11.48 16.11
C PHE A 482 11.68 -12.00 14.67
N LYS A 483 10.51 -12.43 14.19
CA LYS A 483 10.33 -12.84 12.79
C LYS A 483 10.54 -11.67 11.82
N GLN A 484 10.07 -10.46 12.13
CA GLN A 484 10.31 -9.27 11.33
C GLN A 484 11.80 -8.90 11.30
N THR A 485 12.49 -8.98 12.44
CA THR A 485 13.95 -8.80 12.54
C THR A 485 14.69 -9.75 11.61
N ARG A 486 14.32 -11.04 11.60
CA ARG A 486 14.92 -12.03 10.69
C ARG A 486 14.72 -11.69 9.22
N TYR A 487 13.56 -11.20 8.82
CA TYR A 487 13.31 -10.80 7.43
C TYR A 487 14.08 -9.52 7.05
N ALA A 488 14.09 -8.50 7.92
CA ALA A 488 14.83 -7.28 7.67
C ALA A 488 16.34 -7.54 7.50
N VAL A 489 16.92 -8.44 8.31
CA VAL A 489 18.33 -8.86 8.14
C VAL A 489 18.54 -9.66 6.85
N ALA A 490 17.60 -10.52 6.46
CA ALA A 490 17.67 -11.27 5.20
C ALA A 490 17.67 -10.35 3.98
N ASP A 491 16.89 -9.26 4.00
CA ASP A 491 16.86 -8.25 2.94
C ASP A 491 18.20 -7.50 2.84
N VAL A 492 18.76 -7.06 3.97
CA VAL A 492 20.08 -6.39 3.98
C VAL A 492 21.20 -7.32 3.53
N LEU A 493 21.16 -8.60 3.88
CA LEU A 493 22.13 -9.59 3.40
C LEU A 493 22.01 -9.81 1.89
N THR A 494 20.79 -9.78 1.37
CA THR A 494 20.50 -9.85 -0.07
C THR A 494 21.09 -8.63 -0.80
N ASP A 495 20.93 -7.42 -0.25
CA ASP A 495 21.55 -6.22 -0.78
C ASP A 495 23.07 -6.32 -0.78
N ALA A 496 23.67 -6.78 0.33
CA ALA A 496 25.11 -6.99 0.42
C ALA A 496 25.63 -8.03 -0.58
N ALA A 497 24.91 -9.15 -0.76
CA ALA A 497 25.26 -10.20 -1.70
C ALA A 497 25.27 -9.71 -3.16
N SER A 498 24.42 -8.74 -3.49
CA SER A 498 24.39 -8.15 -4.83
C SER A 498 25.63 -7.30 -5.16
N ILE A 499 26.31 -6.75 -4.14
CA ILE A 499 27.54 -5.93 -4.29
C ILE A 499 28.80 -6.79 -4.18
N LEU A 500 28.86 -7.66 -3.17
CA LEU A 500 30.02 -8.52 -2.92
C LEU A 500 30.11 -9.68 -3.92
N GLY A 501 28.96 -10.12 -4.41
CA GLY A 501 28.78 -11.42 -5.06
C GLY A 501 28.37 -12.49 -4.06
N GLY A 502 27.56 -13.45 -4.50
CA GLY A 502 27.08 -14.55 -3.66
C GLY A 502 28.21 -15.39 -3.07
N ASP A 503 29.26 -15.68 -3.86
CA ASP A 503 30.36 -16.56 -3.42
C ASP A 503 31.21 -15.93 -2.31
N THR A 504 31.51 -14.64 -2.42
CA THR A 504 32.25 -13.89 -1.39
C THR A 504 31.43 -13.81 -0.10
N THR A 505 30.13 -13.51 -0.22
CA THR A 505 29.22 -13.43 0.94
C THR A 505 29.08 -14.79 1.62
N LEU A 506 28.91 -15.86 0.84
CA LEU A 506 28.86 -17.24 1.33
C LEU A 506 30.15 -17.61 2.08
N LYS A 507 31.32 -17.21 1.57
CA LYS A 507 32.60 -17.47 2.24
C LYS A 507 32.68 -16.80 3.61
N ILE A 508 32.24 -15.54 3.74
CA ILE A 508 32.22 -14.81 5.02
C ILE A 508 31.33 -15.54 6.03
N LEU A 509 30.11 -15.89 5.61
CA LEU A 509 29.16 -16.61 6.46
C LEU A 509 29.67 -18.01 6.82
N TYR A 510 30.32 -18.71 5.89
CA TYR A 510 30.91 -20.02 6.13
C TYR A 510 32.04 -19.97 7.17
N MET A 511 32.92 -18.96 7.13
CA MET A 511 33.95 -18.79 8.15
C MET A 511 33.33 -18.57 9.53
N LYS A 512 32.25 -17.77 9.63
CA LYS A 512 31.48 -17.59 10.88
C LYS A 512 30.82 -18.88 11.37
N LEU A 513 30.35 -19.73 10.45
CA LEU A 513 29.82 -21.04 10.79
C LEU A 513 30.92 -21.94 11.38
N LEU A 514 32.14 -21.93 10.81
CA LEU A 514 33.28 -22.67 11.37
C LEU A 514 33.69 -22.15 12.75
N GLU A 515 33.72 -20.83 12.94
CA GLU A 515 34.00 -20.21 14.24
C GLU A 515 32.97 -20.60 15.31
N ALA A 516 31.67 -20.60 14.96
CA ALA A 516 30.60 -21.07 15.83
C ALA A 516 30.77 -22.55 16.22
N ASN A 517 31.30 -23.38 15.32
CA ASN A 517 31.52 -24.80 15.55
C ASN A 517 32.84 -25.12 16.29
N ALA A 518 33.82 -24.22 16.27
CA ALA A 518 35.17 -24.45 16.81
C ALA A 518 35.30 -24.15 18.31
N GLN A 519 34.24 -23.68 18.98
CA GLN A 519 34.29 -23.34 20.40
C GLN A 519 34.52 -24.59 21.27
N PRO A 520 35.64 -24.66 22.02
CA PRO A 520 36.02 -25.86 22.78
C PRO A 520 35.14 -26.02 24.03
N GLY A 521 34.28 -27.05 24.04
CA GLY A 521 33.47 -27.43 25.20
C GLY A 521 32.02 -27.78 24.87
N ASN A 522 31.48 -27.30 23.75
CA ASN A 522 30.11 -27.58 23.32
C ASN A 522 30.11 -28.53 22.12
N GLY A 523 30.07 -29.84 22.38
CA GLY A 523 29.74 -30.81 21.34
C GLY A 523 28.30 -30.56 20.86
N PHE A 524 28.10 -29.77 19.81
CA PHE A 524 26.79 -29.47 19.19
C PHE A 524 25.62 -29.09 20.16
N GLN A 525 25.89 -28.76 21.44
CA GLN A 525 24.83 -28.47 22.41
C GLN A 525 24.19 -27.09 22.20
N GLU A 526 24.94 -26.12 21.70
CA GLU A 526 24.46 -24.77 21.44
C GLU A 526 24.19 -24.58 19.94
N TRP A 527 22.99 -24.95 19.51
CA TRP A 527 22.58 -24.95 18.10
C TRP A 527 22.25 -23.56 17.55
N ARG A 528 21.99 -22.57 18.42
CA ARG A 528 21.43 -21.25 18.04
C ARG A 528 22.39 -20.42 17.16
N PRO A 529 23.69 -20.29 17.46
CA PRO A 529 24.63 -19.56 16.60
C PRO A 529 24.80 -20.22 15.23
N ALA A 530 24.87 -21.56 15.19
CA ALA A 530 24.98 -22.30 13.94
C ALA A 530 23.70 -22.13 13.09
N GLU A 531 22.53 -22.18 13.70
CA GLU A 531 21.25 -21.93 13.02
C GLU A 531 21.17 -20.51 12.44
N ALA A 532 21.57 -19.49 13.22
CA ALA A 532 21.54 -18.10 12.79
C ALA A 532 22.34 -17.88 11.50
N ILE A 533 23.54 -18.46 11.44
CA ILE A 533 24.40 -18.38 10.25
C ILE A 533 23.83 -19.20 9.09
N LEU A 534 23.25 -20.38 9.34
CA LEU A 534 22.57 -21.16 8.28
C LEU A 534 21.36 -20.41 7.70
N PHE A 535 20.62 -19.66 8.54
CA PHE A 535 19.55 -18.78 8.08
C PHE A 535 20.10 -17.63 7.21
N CYS A 536 21.23 -17.02 7.60
CA CYS A 536 21.89 -16.01 6.77
C CYS A 536 22.35 -16.58 5.42
N ILE A 537 22.88 -17.81 5.40
CA ILE A 537 23.25 -18.51 4.16
C ILE A 537 22.02 -18.78 3.30
N TRP A 538 20.91 -19.22 3.92
CA TRP A 538 19.65 -19.42 3.22
C TRP A 538 19.14 -18.13 2.58
N ALA A 539 19.23 -16.99 3.28
CA ALA A 539 18.77 -15.69 2.78
C ALA A 539 19.46 -15.28 1.47
N ILE A 540 20.76 -15.54 1.32
CA ILE A 540 21.54 -15.16 0.13
C ILE A 540 21.51 -16.19 -1.01
N SER A 541 20.78 -17.29 -0.85
CA SER A 541 20.82 -18.45 -1.75
C SER A 541 20.63 -18.12 -3.23
N ASN A 542 19.75 -17.16 -3.55
CA ASN A 542 19.47 -16.73 -4.93
C ASN A 542 20.66 -16.02 -5.63
N TYR A 543 21.66 -15.56 -4.88
CA TYR A 543 22.83 -14.83 -5.40
C TYR A 543 24.05 -15.72 -5.62
N VAL A 544 24.02 -16.96 -5.12
CA VAL A 544 25.12 -17.92 -5.27
C VAL A 544 25.02 -18.58 -6.64
N SER A 545 26.16 -18.66 -7.36
CA SER A 545 26.17 -19.23 -8.71
C SER A 545 25.83 -20.73 -8.70
N VAL A 546 25.00 -21.15 -9.67
CA VAL A 546 24.67 -22.56 -9.92
C VAL A 546 25.82 -23.28 -10.64
N VAL A 547 26.69 -22.53 -11.32
CA VAL A 547 27.77 -23.05 -12.17
C VAL A 547 29.12 -22.58 -11.61
N GLU A 548 29.81 -23.47 -10.89
CA GLU A 548 31.27 -23.44 -10.87
C GLU A 548 31.75 -24.73 -11.56
N ALA A 549 32.17 -24.57 -12.82
CA ALA A 549 32.60 -25.65 -13.71
C ALA A 549 34.02 -25.41 -14.24
N GLU A 550 34.92 -24.81 -13.45
CA GLU A 550 36.35 -24.86 -13.77
C GLU A 550 37.02 -26.13 -13.21
N VAL A 551 36.90 -27.14 -14.07
CA VAL A 551 37.82 -28.25 -14.34
C VAL A 551 37.82 -29.43 -13.37
N MET A 552 37.05 -30.43 -13.76
CA MET A 552 37.10 -31.84 -13.32
C MET A 552 38.33 -32.56 -13.94
N PRO A 553 38.55 -33.86 -13.68
CA PRO A 553 39.12 -34.52 -12.50
C PRO A 553 40.57 -35.00 -12.76
N GLN A 554 41.36 -35.30 -11.72
CA GLN A 554 42.23 -36.49 -11.69
C GLN A 554 43.03 -36.63 -10.38
N VAL A 555 43.04 -37.89 -9.92
CA VAL A 555 44.20 -38.57 -9.31
C VAL A 555 44.43 -38.34 -7.81
N CYS A 556 44.03 -39.35 -7.04
CA CYS A 556 44.86 -39.91 -5.98
C CYS A 556 46.33 -39.88 -6.41
N ILE A 557 47.21 -39.08 -5.78
CA ILE A 557 48.62 -39.39 -5.54
C ILE A 557 49.24 -38.24 -4.72
N MET A 558 49.88 -38.65 -3.63
CA MET A 558 50.90 -37.95 -2.88
C MET A 558 51.83 -37.07 -3.74
N ASP A 559 52.05 -35.81 -3.37
CA ASP A 559 53.34 -35.33 -2.84
C ASP A 559 53.44 -33.80 -2.92
N SER A 560 54.10 -33.27 -1.89
CA SER A 560 54.68 -31.95 -1.66
C SER A 560 54.76 -30.94 -2.83
N PHE A 561 54.56 -29.67 -2.46
CA PHE A 561 54.80 -28.41 -3.21
C PHE A 561 53.68 -27.92 -4.14
N CYS A 562 52.75 -27.10 -3.63
CA CYS A 562 52.42 -25.77 -4.21
C CYS A 562 51.43 -24.99 -3.31
N MET A 563 51.91 -23.94 -2.63
CA MET A 563 51.14 -23.16 -1.63
C MET A 563 50.59 -21.82 -2.16
N CYS A 564 50.37 -21.68 -3.48
CA CYS A 564 49.88 -20.42 -4.07
C CYS A 564 48.70 -20.56 -5.05
N ILE A 565 48.11 -21.76 -5.21
CA ILE A 565 46.91 -22.01 -6.06
C ILE A 565 45.82 -22.68 -5.21
N PHE A 566 45.50 -22.09 -4.05
CA PHE A 566 44.45 -22.61 -3.14
C PHE A 566 43.30 -21.62 -2.89
N ILE A 567 43.44 -20.35 -3.28
CA ILE A 567 42.50 -19.28 -2.88
C ILE A 567 41.25 -19.20 -3.79
N TYR A 568 41.34 -19.68 -5.04
CA TYR A 568 40.22 -19.68 -6.00
C TYR A 568 39.43 -21.00 -6.07
N ARG A 569 39.79 -22.03 -5.29
CA ARG A 569 39.14 -23.36 -5.28
C ARG A 569 38.15 -23.59 -4.11
N ALA A 570 37.89 -22.57 -3.28
CA ALA A 570 37.29 -22.75 -1.95
C ALA A 570 35.75 -22.63 -1.88
N ALA A 571 35.08 -22.00 -2.85
CA ALA A 571 33.62 -21.78 -2.78
C ALA A 571 32.83 -23.08 -2.92
N THR A 572 33.13 -23.91 -3.94
CA THR A 572 32.52 -25.23 -4.14
C THR A 572 32.84 -26.23 -3.00
N ILE A 573 34.03 -26.14 -2.39
CA ILE A 573 34.40 -26.99 -1.23
C ILE A 573 33.60 -26.60 0.03
N SER A 574 33.29 -25.32 0.21
CA SER A 574 32.58 -24.82 1.40
C SER A 574 31.17 -25.39 1.50
N PHE A 575 30.39 -25.42 0.41
CA PHE A 575 29.02 -25.91 0.47
C PHE A 575 28.90 -27.44 0.55
N VAL A 576 29.78 -28.19 -0.13
CA VAL A 576 29.90 -29.66 0.08
C VAL A 576 30.21 -29.96 1.56
N THR A 577 31.06 -29.13 2.19
CA THR A 577 31.39 -29.27 3.61
C THR A 577 30.23 -28.87 4.52
N VAL A 578 29.46 -27.82 4.18
CA VAL A 578 28.19 -27.49 4.86
C VAL A 578 27.22 -28.67 4.77
N MET A 579 27.05 -29.27 3.60
CA MET A 579 26.17 -30.44 3.40
C MET A 579 26.64 -31.68 4.16
N ALA A 580 27.95 -31.89 4.30
CA ALA A 580 28.51 -32.92 5.16
C ALA A 580 28.29 -32.60 6.66
N LEU A 581 28.36 -31.32 7.05
CA LEU A 581 28.10 -30.85 8.40
C LEU A 581 26.63 -31.02 8.80
N LEU A 582 25.68 -30.76 7.87
CA LEU A 582 24.25 -30.96 8.09
C LEU A 582 23.90 -32.39 8.53
N GLN A 583 24.71 -33.39 8.13
CA GLN A 583 24.47 -34.81 8.48
C GLN A 583 24.77 -35.13 9.96
N ASN A 584 25.52 -34.28 10.65
CA ASN A 584 25.95 -34.48 12.05
C ASN A 584 25.26 -33.51 13.03
N LEU A 585 24.28 -32.72 12.57
CA LEU A 585 23.61 -31.72 13.39
C LEU A 585 22.69 -32.33 14.47
N PRO A 586 22.53 -31.66 15.62
CA PRO A 586 21.61 -32.08 16.68
C PRO A 586 20.16 -32.08 16.19
N GLN A 587 19.33 -32.98 16.73
CA GLN A 587 17.91 -33.12 16.37
C GLN A 587 17.01 -32.02 16.98
N GLN A 588 17.40 -30.76 16.86
CA GLN A 588 16.56 -29.63 17.26
C GLN A 588 15.64 -29.21 16.10
N ALA A 589 14.35 -29.02 16.38
CA ALA A 589 13.34 -28.72 15.36
C ALA A 589 13.64 -27.45 14.54
N GLN A 590 14.03 -26.35 15.19
CA GLN A 590 14.34 -25.08 14.53
C GLN A 590 15.56 -25.19 13.60
N LEU A 591 16.62 -25.86 14.05
CA LEU A 591 17.81 -26.08 13.24
C LEU A 591 17.50 -26.98 12.03
N LEU A 592 16.73 -28.06 12.23
CA LEU A 592 16.29 -28.94 11.16
C LEU A 592 15.39 -28.23 10.15
N GLN A 593 14.51 -27.33 10.61
CA GLN A 593 13.68 -26.50 9.74
C GLN A 593 14.55 -25.62 8.83
N THR A 594 15.51 -24.87 9.40
CA THR A 594 16.44 -24.04 8.63
C THR A 594 17.32 -24.86 7.69
N ALA A 595 17.75 -26.05 8.12
CA ALA A 595 18.48 -26.98 7.27
C ALA A 595 17.63 -27.47 6.07
N CYS A 596 16.35 -27.80 6.28
CA CYS A 596 15.44 -28.18 5.20
C CYS A 596 15.25 -27.02 4.21
N LEU A 597 14.98 -25.80 4.70
CA LEU A 597 14.85 -24.61 3.86
C LEU A 597 16.13 -24.34 3.05
N LEU A 598 17.30 -24.45 3.68
CA LEU A 598 18.60 -24.30 3.04
C LEU A 598 18.79 -25.33 1.92
N VAL A 599 18.55 -26.61 2.22
CA VAL A 599 18.62 -27.71 1.25
C VAL A 599 17.71 -27.45 0.05
N GLY A 600 16.47 -27.01 0.30
CA GLY A 600 15.51 -26.65 -0.74
C GLY A 600 15.96 -25.47 -1.59
N ALA A 601 16.55 -24.43 -0.98
CA ALA A 601 17.01 -23.25 -1.69
C ALA A 601 18.19 -23.52 -2.65
N TYR A 602 19.03 -24.50 -2.33
CA TYR A 602 20.21 -24.89 -3.13
C TYR A 602 19.96 -26.10 -4.04
N SER A 603 18.70 -26.49 -4.28
CA SER A 603 18.32 -27.60 -5.17
C SER A 603 18.93 -27.48 -6.58
N LYS A 604 18.97 -26.27 -7.16
CA LYS A 604 19.61 -26.02 -8.47
C LYS A 604 21.10 -26.34 -8.48
N TRP A 605 21.81 -25.93 -7.43
CA TRP A 605 23.23 -26.24 -7.27
C TRP A 605 23.43 -27.74 -7.09
N LEU A 606 22.56 -28.40 -6.29
CA LEU A 606 22.59 -29.85 -6.09
C LEU A 606 22.45 -30.61 -7.41
N ASN A 607 21.61 -30.14 -8.33
CA ASN A 607 21.47 -30.76 -9.65
C ASN A 607 22.75 -30.61 -10.51
N ALA A 608 23.43 -29.47 -10.42
CA ALA A 608 24.64 -29.17 -11.19
C ALA A 608 25.92 -29.82 -10.63
N ALA A 609 25.94 -30.21 -9.36
CA ALA A 609 27.12 -30.73 -8.68
C ALA A 609 27.56 -32.11 -9.24
N PRO A 610 28.87 -32.35 -9.48
CA PRO A 610 29.37 -33.65 -9.96
C PRO A 610 29.12 -34.83 -9.01
N ALA A 611 28.95 -34.56 -7.71
CA ALA A 611 28.64 -35.54 -6.66
C ALA A 611 27.13 -35.59 -6.29
N SER A 612 26.26 -35.01 -7.12
CA SER A 612 24.82 -34.90 -6.85
C SER A 612 24.17 -36.23 -6.49
N VAL A 613 24.43 -37.26 -7.29
CA VAL A 613 23.83 -38.61 -7.13
C VAL A 613 24.25 -39.29 -5.82
N SER A 614 25.46 -39.03 -5.31
CA SER A 614 25.93 -39.65 -4.06
C SER A 614 25.43 -38.92 -2.80
N ILE A 615 25.13 -37.61 -2.90
CA ILE A 615 24.68 -36.79 -1.77
C ILE A 615 23.15 -36.88 -1.59
N LEU A 616 22.41 -37.08 -2.69
CA LEU A 616 20.94 -37.06 -2.70
C LEU A 616 20.27 -38.03 -1.71
N PRO A 617 20.73 -39.28 -1.50
CA PRO A 617 20.15 -40.16 -0.48
C PRO A 617 20.28 -39.61 0.95
N SER A 618 21.42 -38.99 1.26
CA SER A 618 21.65 -38.36 2.57
C SER A 618 20.75 -37.15 2.79
N ILE A 619 20.50 -36.37 1.73
CA ILE A 619 19.58 -35.23 1.75
C ILE A 619 18.14 -35.71 1.97
N ILE A 620 17.69 -36.72 1.23
CA ILE A 620 16.35 -37.30 1.41
C ILE A 620 16.17 -37.79 2.85
N ARG A 621 17.21 -38.39 3.45
CA ARG A 621 17.18 -38.78 4.87
C ARG A 621 17.02 -37.59 5.83
N ILE A 622 17.66 -36.46 5.56
CA ILE A 622 17.47 -35.22 6.35
C ILE A 622 16.02 -34.75 6.24
N LEU A 623 15.46 -34.70 5.03
CA LEU A 623 14.07 -34.31 4.81
C LEU A 623 13.08 -35.23 5.53
N MET A 624 13.31 -36.55 5.46
CA MET A 624 12.50 -37.53 6.20
C MET A 624 12.58 -37.33 7.73
N SER A 625 13.75 -36.96 8.25
CA SER A 625 13.90 -36.61 9.67
C SER A 625 13.13 -35.33 10.01
N GLY A 626 13.16 -34.32 9.13
CA GLY A 626 12.42 -33.07 9.30
C GLY A 626 10.90 -33.28 9.32
N MET A 627 10.38 -34.15 8.43
CA MET A 627 8.97 -34.53 8.38
C MET A 627 8.45 -35.15 9.69
N GLY A 628 9.30 -35.77 10.50
CA GLY A 628 8.95 -36.36 11.80
C GLY A 628 9.11 -35.44 13.02
N ALA A 629 9.78 -34.29 12.89
CA ALA A 629 10.19 -33.48 14.04
C ALA A 629 9.05 -32.60 14.60
N SER A 630 8.61 -31.61 13.83
CA SER A 630 7.52 -30.67 14.16
C SER A 630 6.69 -30.36 12.91
N GLU A 631 5.51 -29.75 13.06
CA GLU A 631 4.67 -29.34 11.92
C GLU A 631 5.39 -28.30 11.04
N ASP A 632 6.01 -27.27 11.64
CA ASP A 632 6.79 -26.27 10.90
C ASP A 632 7.98 -26.86 10.16
N CYS A 633 8.66 -27.83 10.77
CA CYS A 633 9.77 -28.55 10.14
C CYS A 633 9.27 -29.47 9.02
N ALA A 634 8.12 -30.11 9.19
CA ALA A 634 7.49 -30.94 8.17
C ALA A 634 7.04 -30.12 6.95
N ALA A 635 6.49 -28.93 7.16
CA ALA A 635 6.15 -27.99 6.09
C ALA A 635 7.42 -27.56 5.31
N ALA A 636 8.49 -27.18 6.02
CA ALA A 636 9.77 -26.84 5.41
C ALA A 636 10.39 -28.03 4.64
N ALA A 637 10.32 -29.24 5.19
CA ALA A 637 10.82 -30.45 4.56
C ALA A 637 10.02 -30.82 3.30
N ALA A 638 8.69 -30.71 3.32
CA ALA A 638 7.84 -30.95 2.16
C ALA A 638 8.09 -29.93 1.04
N LEU A 639 8.28 -28.64 1.39
CA LEU A 639 8.67 -27.60 0.44
C LEU A 639 10.06 -27.87 -0.16
N ALA A 640 11.04 -28.23 0.66
CA ALA A 640 12.37 -28.57 0.19
C ALA A 640 12.39 -29.82 -0.72
N PHE A 641 11.59 -30.83 -0.38
CA PHE A 641 11.38 -32.01 -1.21
C PHE A 641 10.85 -31.63 -2.60
N ARG A 642 9.87 -30.72 -2.66
CA ARG A 642 9.35 -30.16 -3.92
C ARG A 642 10.42 -29.48 -4.76
N HIS A 643 11.23 -28.60 -4.16
CA HIS A 643 12.33 -27.94 -4.86
C HIS A 643 13.37 -28.92 -5.41
N ILE A 644 13.77 -29.92 -4.61
CA ILE A 644 14.71 -30.95 -5.03
C ILE A 644 14.14 -31.78 -6.18
N CYS A 645 12.87 -32.18 -6.10
CA CYS A 645 12.24 -32.91 -7.19
C CYS A 645 12.14 -32.06 -8.46
N ASP A 646 11.81 -30.77 -8.39
CA ASP A 646 11.72 -29.91 -9.57
C ASP A 646 13.07 -29.77 -10.29
N ASP A 647 14.13 -29.48 -9.54
CA ASP A 647 15.46 -29.21 -10.10
C ASP A 647 16.24 -30.49 -10.43
N CYS A 648 16.16 -31.54 -9.58
CA CYS A 648 16.91 -32.80 -9.73
C CYS A 648 16.10 -33.95 -10.38
N ARG A 649 14.89 -33.68 -10.92
CA ARG A 649 13.97 -34.71 -11.48
C ARG A 649 14.64 -35.74 -12.40
N LYS A 650 15.56 -35.33 -13.28
CA LYS A 650 16.26 -36.24 -14.20
C LYS A 650 17.11 -37.28 -13.48
N ASN A 651 17.73 -36.90 -12.36
CA ASN A 651 18.54 -37.78 -11.53
C ASN A 651 17.66 -38.67 -10.62
N LEU A 652 16.40 -38.27 -10.41
CA LEU A 652 15.44 -38.92 -9.53
C LEU A 652 14.51 -39.93 -10.24
N CYS A 653 14.50 -39.99 -11.58
CA CYS A 653 13.64 -40.92 -12.34
C CYS A 653 13.79 -42.39 -11.89
N GLY A 654 15.01 -42.83 -11.54
CA GLY A 654 15.27 -44.19 -11.07
C GLY A 654 14.79 -44.49 -9.64
N TYR A 655 14.44 -43.46 -8.86
CA TYR A 655 14.05 -43.56 -7.46
C TYR A 655 12.54 -43.34 -7.25
N PHE A 656 11.73 -43.33 -8.33
CA PHE A 656 10.31 -43.02 -8.25
C PHE A 656 9.54 -43.87 -7.22
N GLU A 657 9.78 -45.18 -7.16
CA GLU A 657 9.07 -46.06 -6.20
C GLU A 657 9.43 -45.73 -4.73
N ASP A 658 10.67 -45.32 -4.45
CA ASP A 658 11.09 -44.90 -3.12
C ASP A 658 10.42 -43.56 -2.76
N LEU A 659 10.39 -42.60 -3.67
CA LEU A 659 9.73 -41.31 -3.48
C LEU A 659 8.21 -41.47 -3.29
N PHE A 660 7.60 -42.38 -4.06
CA PHE A 660 6.18 -42.73 -3.91
C PHE A 660 5.89 -43.37 -2.55
N THR A 661 6.81 -44.18 -2.02
CA THR A 661 6.73 -44.76 -0.68
C THR A 661 6.78 -43.67 0.40
N ILE A 662 7.69 -42.70 0.28
CA ILE A 662 7.79 -41.55 1.19
C ILE A 662 6.47 -40.76 1.21
N TYR A 663 5.90 -40.51 0.04
CA TYR A 663 4.61 -39.84 -0.08
C TYR A 663 3.46 -40.64 0.56
N CYS A 664 3.39 -41.96 0.35
CA CYS A 664 2.41 -42.82 1.03
C CYS A 664 2.55 -42.75 2.55
N MET A 665 3.78 -42.74 3.07
CA MET A 665 4.05 -42.59 4.50
C MET A 665 3.58 -41.24 5.04
N ALA A 666 3.82 -40.16 4.29
CA ALA A 666 3.42 -38.80 4.67
C ALA A 666 1.90 -38.62 4.73
N ILE A 667 1.14 -39.23 3.81
CA ILE A 667 -0.33 -39.11 3.80
C ILE A 667 -0.98 -39.95 4.90
N ASN A 668 -0.51 -41.18 5.09
CA ASN A 668 -1.18 -42.14 5.97
C ASN A 668 -0.89 -41.89 7.46
N GLY A 669 0.01 -40.94 7.80
CA GLY A 669 0.43 -40.65 9.18
C GLY A 669 1.11 -41.82 9.90
N GLY A 670 1.30 -42.96 9.23
CA GLY A 670 1.65 -44.24 9.84
C GLY A 670 3.08 -44.37 10.36
N SER A 671 3.94 -43.36 10.13
CA SER A 671 5.37 -43.38 10.48
C SER A 671 5.78 -42.30 11.50
N GLY A 672 4.84 -41.56 12.08
CA GLY A 672 5.14 -40.42 12.97
C GLY A 672 5.46 -39.12 12.23
N TYR A 673 5.25 -39.06 10.91
CA TYR A 673 5.32 -37.83 10.14
C TYR A 673 4.17 -36.88 10.49
N LYS A 674 4.50 -35.59 10.63
CA LYS A 674 3.58 -34.51 11.02
C LYS A 674 3.24 -33.60 9.83
N VAL A 675 3.22 -34.16 8.62
CA VAL A 675 2.92 -33.43 7.38
C VAL A 675 1.42 -33.18 7.33
N SER A 676 1.02 -31.90 7.26
CA SER A 676 -0.39 -31.54 7.12
C SER A 676 -0.97 -31.98 5.77
N ALA A 677 -2.29 -32.06 5.67
CA ALA A 677 -2.95 -32.35 4.39
C ALA A 677 -2.59 -31.32 3.30
N GLU A 678 -2.40 -30.05 3.68
CA GLU A 678 -2.02 -28.96 2.78
C GLU A 678 -0.54 -29.09 2.34
N ASP A 679 0.37 -29.38 3.27
CA ASP A 679 1.78 -29.59 2.96
C ASP A 679 2.03 -30.84 2.11
N SER A 680 1.16 -31.86 2.25
CA SER A 680 1.21 -33.07 1.41
C SER A 680 1.04 -32.75 -0.09
N LEU A 681 0.43 -31.62 -0.43
CA LEU A 681 0.27 -31.17 -1.82
C LEU A 681 1.62 -30.79 -2.44
N ASN A 682 2.59 -30.31 -1.65
CA ASN A 682 3.96 -30.07 -2.14
C ASN A 682 4.62 -31.38 -2.60
N LEU A 683 4.34 -32.50 -1.92
CA LEU A 683 4.85 -33.82 -2.30
C LEU A 683 4.18 -34.34 -3.57
N VAL A 684 2.89 -34.06 -3.77
CA VAL A 684 2.16 -34.42 -5.00
C VAL A 684 2.72 -33.67 -6.19
N GLU A 685 2.94 -32.36 -6.03
CA GLU A 685 3.57 -31.51 -7.03
C GLU A 685 4.97 -32.04 -7.39
N ALA A 686 5.78 -32.36 -6.38
CA ALA A 686 7.11 -32.94 -6.53
C ALA A 686 7.10 -34.21 -7.39
N LEU A 687 6.22 -35.16 -7.08
CA LEU A 687 6.09 -36.40 -7.83
C LEU A 687 5.58 -36.17 -9.26
N GLY A 688 4.62 -35.25 -9.46
CA GLY A 688 4.15 -34.89 -10.79
C GLY A 688 5.26 -34.35 -11.70
N MET A 689 6.19 -33.55 -11.14
CA MET A 689 7.36 -33.06 -11.88
C MET A 689 8.34 -34.18 -12.25
N VAL A 690 8.56 -35.16 -11.36
CA VAL A 690 9.42 -36.33 -11.67
C VAL A 690 8.77 -37.21 -12.74
N VAL A 691 7.45 -37.44 -12.66
CA VAL A 691 6.70 -38.23 -13.65
C VAL A 691 6.82 -37.66 -15.06
N THR A 692 6.89 -36.33 -15.20
CA THR A 692 7.09 -35.65 -16.49
C THR A 692 8.40 -36.03 -17.21
N GLU A 693 9.44 -36.42 -16.46
CA GLU A 693 10.74 -36.81 -17.05
C GLU A 693 10.83 -38.32 -17.31
N LEU A 694 9.82 -39.11 -16.94
CA LEU A 694 9.76 -40.54 -17.25
C LEU A 694 9.39 -40.78 -18.72
N PRO A 695 9.84 -41.89 -19.32
CA PRO A 695 9.33 -42.34 -20.61
C PRO A 695 7.80 -42.54 -20.56
N LEU A 696 7.10 -42.24 -21.67
CA LEU A 696 5.63 -42.21 -21.72
C LEU A 696 4.94 -43.45 -21.09
N ASP A 697 5.44 -44.65 -21.34
CA ASP A 697 4.86 -45.89 -20.81
C ASP A 697 5.01 -45.98 -19.28
N GLN A 698 6.16 -45.57 -18.75
CA GLN A 698 6.41 -45.51 -17.30
C GLN A 698 5.65 -44.35 -16.66
N ALA A 699 5.59 -43.20 -17.33
CA ALA A 699 4.84 -42.04 -16.88
C ALA A 699 3.34 -42.34 -16.76
N ARG A 700 2.76 -43.09 -17.71
CA ARG A 700 1.36 -43.56 -17.65
C ARG A 700 1.12 -44.42 -16.41
N SER A 701 1.96 -45.43 -16.18
CA SER A 701 1.85 -46.31 -15.01
C SER A 701 2.04 -45.55 -13.68
N ALA A 702 3.03 -44.65 -13.63
CA ALA A 702 3.31 -43.83 -12.45
C ALA A 702 2.18 -42.85 -12.14
N LEU A 703 1.64 -42.18 -13.16
CA LEU A 703 0.49 -41.29 -13.03
C LEU A 703 -0.76 -42.06 -12.60
N GLU A 704 -1.01 -43.24 -13.17
CA GLU A 704 -2.13 -44.11 -12.78
C GLU A 704 -2.06 -44.48 -11.29
N LYS A 705 -0.88 -44.83 -10.77
CA LYS A 705 -0.69 -45.10 -9.32
C LYS A 705 -1.02 -43.88 -8.46
N LEU A 706 -0.57 -42.69 -8.86
CA LEU A 706 -0.81 -41.44 -8.13
C LEU A 706 -2.28 -41.03 -8.15
N CYS A 707 -2.92 -41.12 -9.32
CA CYS A 707 -4.35 -40.86 -9.49
C CYS A 707 -5.18 -41.85 -8.69
N LEU A 708 -4.82 -43.14 -8.66
CA LEU A 708 -5.52 -44.14 -7.86
C LEU A 708 -5.51 -43.81 -6.36
N LEU A 709 -4.35 -43.39 -5.82
CA LEU A 709 -4.24 -42.99 -4.42
C LEU A 709 -5.08 -41.74 -4.10
N ALA A 710 -5.27 -40.84 -5.06
CA ALA A 710 -6.18 -39.70 -4.92
C ALA A 710 -7.66 -40.11 -5.09
N ALA A 711 -7.95 -41.10 -5.93
CA ALA A 711 -9.29 -41.59 -6.22
C ALA A 711 -9.88 -42.41 -5.07
N SER A 712 -9.12 -43.31 -4.43
CA SER A 712 -9.67 -44.27 -3.47
C SER A 712 -10.46 -43.62 -2.32
N PRO A 713 -9.97 -42.56 -1.65
CA PRO A 713 -10.73 -41.89 -0.60
C PRO A 713 -12.00 -41.20 -1.13
N LEU A 714 -11.99 -40.70 -2.37
CA LEU A 714 -13.17 -40.10 -3.01
C LEU A 714 -14.21 -41.16 -3.38
N GLU A 715 -13.77 -42.33 -3.87
CA GLU A 715 -14.65 -43.47 -4.16
C GLU A 715 -15.27 -44.06 -2.89
N GLU A 716 -14.51 -44.15 -1.80
CA GLU A 716 -15.03 -44.54 -0.49
C GLU A 716 -16.04 -43.52 0.03
N ALA A 717 -15.71 -42.23 -0.04
CA ALA A 717 -16.64 -41.16 0.33
C ALA A 717 -17.90 -41.15 -0.54
N ALA A 718 -17.81 -41.55 -1.82
CA ALA A 718 -18.95 -41.64 -2.73
C ALA A 718 -19.84 -42.87 -2.51
N LYS A 719 -19.32 -43.95 -1.92
CA LYS A 719 -20.13 -45.08 -1.43
C LYS A 719 -20.88 -44.70 -0.16
N GLU A 720 -20.26 -43.84 0.64
CA GLU A 720 -20.91 -43.16 1.74
C GLU A 720 -21.80 -42.01 1.24
N ASP A 721 -22.54 -41.40 2.17
CA ASP A 721 -23.37 -40.24 1.87
C ASP A 721 -22.50 -38.96 1.81
N LEU A 722 -22.18 -38.50 0.59
CA LEU A 722 -21.32 -37.34 0.34
C LEU A 722 -21.82 -36.05 0.99
N ASP A 723 -23.14 -35.91 1.22
CA ASP A 723 -23.73 -34.73 1.86
C ASP A 723 -23.32 -34.59 3.33
N LYS A 724 -22.92 -35.70 3.98
CA LYS A 724 -22.49 -35.69 5.38
C LYS A 724 -21.00 -35.43 5.56
N LYS A 725 -20.21 -35.44 4.48
CA LYS A 725 -18.75 -35.26 4.52
C LYS A 725 -18.37 -33.80 4.59
N HIS A 726 -17.33 -33.47 5.36
CA HIS A 726 -16.82 -32.11 5.37
C HIS A 726 -16.11 -31.80 4.04
N ALA A 727 -16.29 -30.57 3.52
CA ALA A 727 -15.73 -30.18 2.20
C ALA A 727 -14.22 -30.39 2.12
N ARG A 728 -13.49 -30.14 3.23
CA ARG A 728 -12.02 -30.33 3.29
C ARG A 728 -11.59 -31.77 3.03
N GLU A 729 -12.39 -32.75 3.46
CA GLU A 729 -12.07 -34.18 3.26
C GLU A 729 -12.09 -34.54 1.77
N LEU A 730 -12.92 -33.86 0.96
CA LEU A 730 -12.98 -34.06 -0.48
C LEU A 730 -11.95 -33.18 -1.21
N THR A 731 -11.85 -31.91 -0.84
CA THR A 731 -11.06 -30.92 -1.60
C THR A 731 -9.58 -31.26 -1.62
N VAL A 732 -9.03 -31.82 -0.53
CA VAL A 732 -7.61 -32.24 -0.49
C VAL A 732 -7.32 -33.27 -1.59
N HIS A 733 -8.18 -34.26 -1.77
CA HIS A 733 -7.99 -35.29 -2.80
C HIS A 733 -8.26 -34.78 -4.22
N ILE A 734 -9.23 -33.88 -4.38
CA ILE A 734 -9.48 -33.21 -5.67
C ILE A 734 -8.30 -32.30 -6.05
N ASP A 735 -7.69 -31.62 -5.09
CA ASP A 735 -6.51 -30.77 -5.31
C ASP A 735 -5.27 -31.60 -5.67
N ARG A 736 -5.15 -32.85 -5.18
CA ARG A 736 -4.13 -33.79 -5.67
C ARG A 736 -4.28 -34.05 -7.16
N PHE A 737 -5.49 -34.33 -7.65
CA PHE A 737 -5.74 -34.42 -9.10
C PHE A 737 -5.38 -33.13 -9.82
N ALA A 738 -5.78 -31.97 -9.28
CA ALA A 738 -5.48 -30.68 -9.85
C ALA A 738 -3.97 -30.45 -10.04
N PHE A 739 -3.16 -30.81 -9.04
CA PHE A 739 -1.70 -30.70 -9.13
C PHE A 739 -1.08 -31.73 -10.08
N LEU A 740 -1.54 -32.99 -10.05
CA LEU A 740 -1.07 -34.00 -11.01
C LEU A 740 -1.34 -33.56 -12.45
N PHE A 741 -2.54 -33.10 -12.75
CA PHE A 741 -2.90 -32.60 -14.08
C PHE A 741 -2.15 -31.32 -14.47
N ARG A 742 -1.74 -30.50 -13.50
CA ARG A 742 -0.97 -29.29 -13.75
C ARG A 742 0.50 -29.56 -14.06
N TYR A 743 1.12 -30.47 -13.32
CA TYR A 743 2.58 -30.65 -13.33
C TYR A 743 3.06 -31.84 -14.15
N VAL A 744 2.17 -32.77 -14.53
CA VAL A 744 2.52 -33.88 -15.43
C VAL A 744 2.33 -33.46 -16.89
N ASN A 745 3.43 -33.19 -17.60
CA ASN A 745 3.40 -32.70 -18.98
C ASN A 745 3.32 -33.82 -20.03
N HIS A 746 2.42 -34.78 -19.85
CA HIS A 746 2.09 -35.81 -20.83
C HIS A 746 0.61 -35.73 -21.22
N PRO A 747 0.25 -34.97 -22.27
CA PRO A 747 -1.15 -34.65 -22.61
C PRO A 747 -2.04 -35.88 -22.76
N GLU A 748 -1.54 -36.93 -23.41
CA GLU A 748 -2.26 -38.19 -23.63
C GLU A 748 -2.47 -38.99 -22.33
N ALA A 749 -1.48 -38.99 -21.43
CA ALA A 749 -1.58 -39.69 -20.16
C ALA A 749 -2.59 -38.98 -19.25
N VAL A 750 -2.51 -37.65 -19.15
CA VAL A 750 -3.48 -36.84 -18.39
C VAL A 750 -4.89 -37.00 -18.97
N ALA A 751 -5.03 -37.05 -20.30
CA ALA A 751 -6.32 -37.27 -20.96
C ALA A 751 -6.91 -38.65 -20.65
N ALA A 752 -6.08 -39.71 -20.65
CA ALA A 752 -6.51 -41.05 -20.27
C ALA A 752 -6.99 -41.10 -18.82
N GLU A 753 -6.27 -40.45 -17.90
CA GLU A 753 -6.59 -40.47 -16.48
C GLU A 753 -7.83 -39.67 -16.11
N ILE A 754 -8.03 -38.47 -16.71
CA ILE A 754 -9.28 -37.73 -16.50
C ILE A 754 -10.47 -38.51 -17.08
N ASN A 755 -10.33 -39.15 -18.24
CA ASN A 755 -11.40 -39.97 -18.82
C ASN A 755 -11.75 -41.16 -17.92
N LYS A 756 -10.74 -41.82 -17.34
CA LYS A 756 -10.90 -42.96 -16.41
C LYS A 756 -11.60 -42.55 -15.12
N HIS A 757 -11.23 -41.41 -14.54
CA HIS A 757 -11.75 -40.93 -13.26
C HIS A 757 -12.91 -39.93 -13.40
N TRP A 758 -13.40 -39.67 -14.62
CA TRP A 758 -14.50 -38.73 -14.85
C TRP A 758 -15.79 -39.15 -14.12
N ALA A 759 -16.02 -40.45 -13.98
CA ALA A 759 -17.19 -40.99 -13.28
C ALA A 759 -17.28 -40.49 -11.83
N ILE A 760 -16.17 -40.45 -11.08
CA ILE A 760 -16.17 -39.96 -9.69
C ILE A 760 -16.36 -38.43 -9.67
N PHE A 761 -15.76 -37.69 -10.59
CA PHE A 761 -15.97 -36.23 -10.68
C PHE A 761 -17.43 -35.90 -10.95
N ARG A 762 -18.09 -36.66 -11.85
CA ARG A 762 -19.52 -36.53 -12.13
C ARG A 762 -20.38 -36.76 -10.89
N VAL A 763 -20.10 -37.80 -10.11
CA VAL A 763 -20.84 -38.08 -8.87
C VAL A 763 -20.71 -36.90 -7.89
N ILE A 764 -19.51 -36.32 -7.75
CA ILE A 764 -19.31 -35.18 -6.85
C ILE A 764 -19.98 -33.90 -7.38
N PHE A 765 -19.91 -33.65 -8.70
CA PHE A 765 -20.66 -32.56 -9.36
C PHE A 765 -22.16 -32.63 -9.06
N ASP A 766 -22.74 -33.83 -9.11
CA ASP A 766 -24.17 -34.04 -8.92
C ASP A 766 -24.58 -34.06 -7.45
N ALA A 767 -23.71 -34.55 -6.56
CA ALA A 767 -24.01 -34.63 -5.12
C ALA A 767 -23.90 -33.27 -4.42
N ARG A 768 -22.89 -32.46 -4.74
CA ARG A 768 -22.58 -31.23 -3.99
C ARG A 768 -22.53 -29.92 -4.80
N PRO A 769 -23.43 -29.68 -5.76
CA PRO A 769 -23.37 -28.47 -6.59
C PRO A 769 -23.61 -27.17 -5.79
N TRP A 770 -24.18 -27.28 -4.58
CA TRP A 770 -24.39 -26.19 -3.63
C TRP A 770 -23.11 -25.78 -2.87
N ASP A 771 -22.10 -26.64 -2.77
CA ASP A 771 -20.88 -26.39 -1.98
C ASP A 771 -19.78 -25.74 -2.83
N MET A 772 -19.63 -24.42 -2.67
CA MET A 772 -18.68 -23.60 -3.43
C MET A 772 -17.24 -24.12 -3.33
N ARG A 773 -16.78 -24.53 -2.14
CA ARG A 773 -15.39 -24.96 -1.93
C ARG A 773 -15.07 -26.23 -2.72
N THR A 774 -15.99 -27.19 -2.72
CA THR A 774 -15.85 -28.45 -3.48
C THR A 774 -15.92 -28.18 -4.97
N MET A 775 -16.86 -27.34 -5.43
CA MET A 775 -16.99 -27.01 -6.85
C MET A 775 -15.80 -26.23 -7.39
N GLU A 776 -15.20 -25.33 -6.61
CA GLU A 776 -13.96 -24.65 -6.99
C GLU A 776 -12.80 -25.63 -7.17
N ALA A 777 -12.62 -26.58 -6.24
CA ALA A 777 -11.57 -27.59 -6.34
C ALA A 777 -11.79 -28.47 -7.59
N LEU A 778 -13.02 -28.92 -7.86
CA LEU A 778 -13.36 -29.70 -9.05
C LEU A 778 -13.11 -28.91 -10.33
N CYS A 779 -13.57 -27.66 -10.40
CA CYS A 779 -13.36 -26.79 -11.56
C CYS A 779 -11.87 -26.50 -11.77
N ARG A 780 -11.08 -26.39 -10.70
CA ARG A 780 -9.62 -26.23 -10.74
C ARG A 780 -8.93 -27.47 -11.29
N ALA A 781 -9.35 -28.67 -10.87
CA ALA A 781 -8.84 -29.93 -11.42
C ALA A 781 -9.18 -30.05 -12.91
N CYS A 782 -10.44 -29.79 -13.28
CA CYS A 782 -10.89 -29.79 -14.68
C CYS A 782 -10.11 -28.76 -15.51
N LYS A 783 -9.89 -27.54 -14.99
CA LYS A 783 -9.10 -26.50 -15.66
C LYS A 783 -7.70 -26.98 -16.01
N TYR A 784 -7.00 -27.61 -15.08
CA TYR A 784 -5.64 -28.11 -15.34
C TYR A 784 -5.66 -29.30 -16.30
N ALA A 785 -6.64 -30.21 -16.19
CA ALA A 785 -6.82 -31.29 -17.17
C ALA A 785 -7.02 -30.74 -18.59
N VAL A 786 -7.91 -29.75 -18.77
CA VAL A 786 -8.17 -29.10 -20.07
C VAL A 786 -6.91 -28.40 -20.60
N ARG A 787 -6.21 -27.63 -19.74
CA ARG A 787 -4.97 -26.91 -20.12
C ARG A 787 -3.85 -27.85 -20.56
N THR A 788 -3.66 -28.96 -19.87
CA THR A 788 -2.53 -29.88 -20.13
C THR A 788 -2.85 -30.87 -21.25
N SER A 789 -4.07 -31.41 -21.28
CA SER A 789 -4.47 -32.38 -22.31
C SER A 789 -4.79 -31.74 -23.66
N GLY A 790 -5.19 -30.47 -23.71
CA GLY A 790 -5.56 -29.81 -24.97
C GLY A 790 -6.55 -30.66 -25.78
N ARG A 791 -6.26 -30.87 -27.07
CA ARG A 791 -7.15 -31.63 -27.98
C ARG A 791 -7.40 -33.09 -27.59
N TYR A 792 -6.57 -33.70 -26.74
CA TYR A 792 -6.71 -35.10 -26.35
C TYR A 792 -7.90 -35.35 -25.39
N ILE A 793 -8.45 -34.30 -24.76
CA ILE A 793 -9.59 -34.40 -23.83
C ILE A 793 -10.97 -34.36 -24.52
N ILE A 794 -11.01 -34.39 -25.86
CA ILE A 794 -12.23 -34.16 -26.66
C ILE A 794 -13.40 -35.10 -26.30
N ASN A 795 -13.12 -36.32 -25.83
CA ASN A 795 -14.16 -37.28 -25.45
C ASN A 795 -14.92 -36.87 -24.17
N THR A 796 -14.29 -36.11 -23.28
CA THR A 796 -14.88 -35.73 -21.98
C THR A 796 -15.33 -34.28 -21.94
N ILE A 797 -14.78 -33.42 -22.81
CA ILE A 797 -15.12 -31.99 -22.81
C ILE A 797 -16.60 -31.72 -23.05
N GLY A 798 -17.25 -32.49 -23.94
CA GLY A 798 -18.69 -32.34 -24.22
C GLY A 798 -19.56 -32.60 -22.99
N GLU A 799 -19.32 -33.71 -22.29
CA GLU A 799 -20.03 -34.02 -21.03
C GLU A 799 -19.72 -33.01 -19.92
N MET A 800 -18.46 -32.58 -19.81
CA MET A 800 -18.04 -31.57 -18.84
C MET A 800 -18.78 -30.25 -19.06
N LEU A 801 -18.82 -29.74 -20.29
CA LEU A 801 -19.53 -28.51 -20.62
C LEU A 801 -21.04 -28.62 -20.39
N ALA A 802 -21.66 -29.77 -20.70
CA ALA A 802 -23.07 -30.00 -20.42
C ALA A 802 -23.37 -29.98 -18.90
N LYS A 803 -22.49 -30.54 -18.08
CA LYS A 803 -22.61 -30.48 -16.61
C LYS A 803 -22.45 -29.07 -16.06
N ILE A 804 -21.47 -28.32 -16.57
CA ILE A 804 -21.25 -26.91 -16.22
C ILE A 804 -22.51 -26.08 -16.52
N GLN A 805 -23.09 -26.26 -17.71
CA GLN A 805 -24.33 -25.58 -18.10
C GLN A 805 -25.46 -25.92 -17.12
N PHE A 806 -25.75 -27.22 -16.93
CA PHE A 806 -26.84 -27.67 -16.07
C PHE A 806 -26.71 -27.14 -14.63
N HIS A 807 -25.54 -27.29 -14.01
CA HIS A 807 -25.34 -26.89 -12.63
C HIS A 807 -25.29 -25.37 -12.44
N TYR A 808 -24.77 -24.62 -13.42
CA TYR A 808 -24.78 -23.16 -13.36
C TYR A 808 -26.22 -22.60 -13.36
N GLN A 809 -27.12 -23.18 -14.15
CA GLN A 809 -28.54 -22.77 -14.21
C GLN A 809 -29.30 -22.94 -12.89
N HIS A 810 -28.83 -23.83 -12.01
CA HIS A 810 -29.49 -24.12 -10.73
C HIS A 810 -28.77 -23.49 -9.53
N HIS A 811 -27.43 -23.44 -9.54
CA HIS A 811 -26.63 -23.08 -8.36
C HIS A 811 -25.81 -21.79 -8.53
N HIS A 812 -25.62 -21.30 -9.75
CA HIS A 812 -24.96 -20.02 -10.05
C HIS A 812 -23.55 -19.84 -9.46
N GLN A 813 -22.75 -20.91 -9.34
CA GLN A 813 -21.39 -20.81 -8.81
C GLN A 813 -20.45 -20.10 -9.81
N PRO A 814 -19.64 -19.09 -9.38
CA PRO A 814 -18.72 -18.36 -10.27
C PRO A 814 -17.69 -19.24 -10.98
N CYS A 815 -17.19 -20.28 -10.29
CA CYS A 815 -16.14 -21.18 -10.79
C CYS A 815 -16.49 -21.85 -12.14
N PHE A 816 -17.78 -22.01 -12.45
CA PHE A 816 -18.28 -22.50 -13.74
C PHE A 816 -18.02 -21.53 -14.89
N LEU A 817 -18.18 -20.22 -14.66
CA LEU A 817 -17.84 -19.17 -15.61
C LEU A 817 -16.33 -19.11 -15.83
N TYR A 818 -15.56 -19.18 -14.74
CA TYR A 818 -14.10 -19.20 -14.80
C TYR A 818 -13.57 -20.41 -15.60
N LEU A 819 -14.04 -21.62 -15.31
CA LEU A 819 -13.66 -22.83 -16.06
C LEU A 819 -14.04 -22.71 -17.54
N SER A 820 -15.24 -22.20 -17.84
CA SER A 820 -15.68 -21.95 -19.22
C SER A 820 -14.74 -20.97 -19.95
N SER A 821 -14.24 -19.95 -19.26
CA SER A 821 -13.29 -18.99 -19.82
C SER A 821 -11.96 -19.64 -20.23
N GLU A 822 -11.53 -20.65 -19.46
CA GLU A 822 -10.31 -21.42 -19.74
C GLU A 822 -10.50 -22.40 -20.89
N VAL A 823 -11.68 -23.02 -20.99
CA VAL A 823 -12.03 -23.85 -22.15
C VAL A 823 -12.05 -22.99 -23.42
N ILE A 824 -12.64 -21.79 -23.40
CA ILE A 824 -12.67 -20.87 -24.54
C ILE A 824 -11.26 -20.40 -24.93
N LYS A 825 -10.37 -20.17 -23.97
CA LYS A 825 -8.97 -19.82 -24.26
C LYS A 825 -8.25 -20.90 -25.09
N ILE A 826 -8.59 -22.17 -24.89
CA ILE A 826 -7.92 -23.31 -25.54
C ILE A 826 -8.63 -23.70 -26.84
N PHE A 827 -9.97 -23.75 -26.83
CA PHE A 827 -10.79 -24.28 -27.92
C PHE A 827 -11.59 -23.23 -28.70
N GLY A 828 -11.54 -21.95 -28.29
CA GLY A 828 -12.38 -20.90 -28.89
C GLY A 828 -12.15 -20.68 -30.39
N SER A 829 -10.95 -20.98 -30.88
CA SER A 829 -10.60 -20.92 -32.31
C SER A 829 -10.70 -22.27 -33.01
N ASP A 830 -11.08 -23.34 -32.31
CA ASP A 830 -11.22 -24.69 -32.88
C ASP A 830 -12.63 -24.90 -33.46
N PRO A 831 -12.78 -25.09 -34.79
CA PRO A 831 -14.08 -25.26 -35.42
C PRO A 831 -14.84 -26.50 -34.94
N SER A 832 -14.14 -27.53 -34.45
CA SER A 832 -14.78 -28.76 -33.96
C SER A 832 -15.58 -28.57 -32.67
N CYS A 833 -15.23 -27.53 -31.90
CA CYS A 833 -15.89 -27.18 -30.65
C CYS A 833 -16.89 -26.02 -30.79
N ALA A 834 -17.00 -25.40 -31.98
CA ALA A 834 -17.73 -24.15 -32.18
C ALA A 834 -19.20 -24.24 -31.74
N ASP A 835 -19.90 -25.32 -32.09
CA ASP A 835 -21.31 -25.50 -31.72
C ASP A 835 -21.51 -25.66 -30.20
N TYR A 836 -20.65 -26.45 -29.54
CA TYR A 836 -20.67 -26.63 -28.09
C TYR A 836 -20.38 -25.32 -27.35
N LEU A 837 -19.38 -24.57 -27.80
CA LEU A 837 -18.98 -23.30 -27.20
C LEU A 837 -20.03 -22.22 -27.43
N LYS A 838 -20.66 -22.18 -28.61
CA LYS A 838 -21.77 -21.25 -28.87
C LYS A 838 -22.92 -21.49 -27.90
N ASN A 839 -23.36 -22.73 -27.73
CA ASN A 839 -24.43 -23.08 -26.80
C ASN A 839 -24.04 -22.76 -25.34
N LEU A 840 -22.79 -23.04 -24.96
CA LEU A 840 -22.26 -22.69 -23.64
C LEU A 840 -22.33 -21.18 -23.37
N ILE A 841 -21.82 -20.37 -24.30
CA ILE A 841 -21.80 -18.91 -24.20
C ILE A 841 -23.22 -18.36 -24.08
N GLU A 842 -24.12 -18.79 -24.95
CA GLU A 842 -25.52 -18.34 -24.96
C GLU A 842 -26.23 -18.74 -23.66
N THR A 843 -26.05 -19.97 -23.20
CA THR A 843 -26.70 -20.49 -21.98
C THR A 843 -26.20 -19.79 -20.72
N LEU A 844 -24.87 -19.71 -20.53
CA LEU A 844 -24.30 -19.11 -19.32
C LEU A 844 -24.68 -17.64 -19.23
N PHE A 845 -24.44 -16.86 -20.28
CA PHE A 845 -24.74 -15.44 -20.27
C PHE A 845 -26.24 -15.12 -20.21
N ALA A 846 -27.12 -15.93 -20.83
CA ALA A 846 -28.57 -15.75 -20.68
C ALA A 846 -29.00 -15.86 -19.21
N HIS A 847 -28.42 -16.79 -18.45
CA HIS A 847 -28.69 -16.91 -17.01
C HIS A 847 -28.02 -15.78 -16.22
N THR A 848 -26.74 -15.46 -16.48
CA THR A 848 -26.04 -14.41 -15.73
C THR A 848 -26.67 -13.03 -15.91
N THR A 849 -27.16 -12.70 -17.12
CA THR A 849 -27.83 -11.42 -17.39
C THR A 849 -29.13 -11.25 -16.59
N CYS A 850 -29.84 -12.35 -16.33
CA CYS A 850 -31.02 -12.35 -15.46
C CYS A 850 -30.67 -12.16 -13.97
N LEU A 851 -29.41 -12.43 -13.57
CA LEU A 851 -28.93 -12.24 -12.19
C LEU A 851 -28.36 -10.83 -11.94
N MET A 852 -28.07 -10.07 -13.00
CA MET A 852 -27.39 -8.78 -12.95
C MET A 852 -28.27 -7.66 -13.54
N THR A 853 -29.50 -7.58 -13.06
CA THR A 853 -30.47 -6.58 -13.54
C THR A 853 -30.33 -5.24 -12.81
N SER A 854 -29.67 -5.20 -11.65
CA SER A 854 -29.42 -3.96 -10.91
C SER A 854 -28.05 -3.93 -10.25
N ILE A 855 -27.55 -2.72 -9.95
CA ILE A 855 -26.28 -2.53 -9.23
C ILE A 855 -26.28 -3.21 -7.85
N LYS A 856 -27.45 -3.32 -7.20
CA LYS A 856 -27.60 -4.02 -5.92
C LYS A 856 -27.32 -5.52 -6.08
N GLU A 857 -27.77 -6.12 -7.18
CA GLU A 857 -27.55 -7.55 -7.44
C GLU A 857 -26.09 -7.83 -7.82
N VAL A 858 -25.48 -6.97 -8.64
CA VAL A 858 -24.05 -7.03 -8.96
C VAL A 858 -23.20 -6.91 -7.69
N THR A 859 -23.57 -5.98 -6.79
CA THR A 859 -22.89 -5.80 -5.51
C THR A 859 -23.08 -6.99 -4.56
N ALA A 860 -24.23 -7.67 -4.62
CA ALA A 860 -24.50 -8.86 -3.82
C ALA A 860 -23.76 -10.11 -4.33
N ARG A 861 -23.36 -10.14 -5.61
CA ARG A 861 -22.67 -11.27 -6.26
C ARG A 861 -21.47 -10.79 -7.10
N PRO A 862 -20.47 -10.14 -6.48
CA PRO A 862 -19.36 -9.56 -7.21
C PRO A 862 -18.49 -10.61 -7.92
N ASP A 863 -18.36 -11.81 -7.35
CA ASP A 863 -17.56 -12.90 -7.92
C ASP A 863 -18.14 -13.40 -9.25
N ILE A 864 -19.47 -13.49 -9.33
CA ILE A 864 -20.17 -13.83 -10.58
C ILE A 864 -19.93 -12.74 -11.63
N ALA A 865 -20.01 -11.47 -11.24
CA ALA A 865 -19.76 -10.36 -12.15
C ALA A 865 -18.32 -10.40 -12.67
N ASP A 866 -17.34 -10.58 -11.78
CA ASP A 866 -15.93 -10.71 -12.14
C ASP A 866 -15.70 -11.82 -13.18
N ASP A 867 -16.07 -13.06 -12.86
CA ASP A 867 -15.87 -14.20 -13.75
C ASP A 867 -16.70 -14.10 -15.04
N CYS A 868 -17.88 -13.47 -15.00
CA CYS A 868 -18.70 -13.21 -16.19
C CYS A 868 -18.01 -12.27 -17.17
N PHE A 869 -17.50 -11.14 -16.70
CA PHE A 869 -16.85 -10.16 -17.57
C PHE A 869 -15.44 -10.61 -17.97
N LEU A 870 -14.76 -11.40 -17.15
CA LEU A 870 -13.56 -12.13 -17.55
C LEU A 870 -13.87 -13.09 -18.72
N LEU A 871 -14.92 -13.91 -18.60
CA LEU A 871 -15.38 -14.80 -19.66
C LEU A 871 -15.75 -14.01 -20.92
N ALA A 872 -16.48 -12.90 -20.80
CA ALA A 872 -16.87 -12.06 -21.93
C ALA A 872 -15.66 -11.45 -22.66
N SER A 873 -14.67 -10.96 -21.92
CA SER A 873 -13.37 -10.53 -22.47
C SER A 873 -12.65 -11.67 -23.20
N ARG A 874 -12.66 -12.89 -22.66
CA ARG A 874 -12.07 -14.06 -23.34
C ARG A 874 -12.83 -14.41 -24.62
N CYS A 875 -14.17 -14.34 -24.62
CA CYS A 875 -14.97 -14.55 -25.81
C CYS A 875 -14.61 -13.56 -26.93
N LEU A 876 -14.45 -12.28 -26.60
CA LEU A 876 -14.02 -11.25 -27.57
C LEU A 876 -12.63 -11.54 -28.16
N ARG A 877 -11.69 -12.05 -27.36
CA ARG A 877 -10.31 -12.30 -27.81
C ARG A 877 -10.13 -13.61 -28.59
N TYR A 878 -10.82 -14.69 -28.19
CA TYR A 878 -10.55 -16.04 -28.72
C TYR A 878 -11.65 -16.59 -29.64
N CYS A 879 -12.89 -16.16 -29.49
CA CYS A 879 -14.01 -16.57 -30.34
C CYS A 879 -15.00 -15.43 -30.67
N PRO A 880 -14.52 -14.26 -31.15
CA PRO A 880 -15.38 -13.10 -31.44
C PRO A 880 -16.47 -13.42 -32.47
N HIS A 881 -16.19 -14.33 -33.39
CA HIS A 881 -17.12 -14.82 -34.40
C HIS A 881 -18.35 -15.57 -33.82
N LEU A 882 -18.24 -16.15 -32.62
CA LEU A 882 -19.35 -16.78 -31.91
C LEU A 882 -20.09 -15.79 -31.01
N PHE A 883 -19.38 -14.84 -30.41
CA PHE A 883 -19.93 -13.97 -29.36
C PHE A 883 -20.52 -12.66 -29.90
N ILE A 884 -19.81 -11.92 -30.77
CA ILE A 884 -20.28 -10.60 -31.25
C ILE A 884 -21.60 -10.72 -32.04
N PRO A 885 -21.80 -11.70 -32.95
CA PRO A 885 -23.08 -11.87 -33.64
C PRO A 885 -24.19 -12.49 -32.78
N SER A 886 -23.88 -12.95 -31.56
CA SER A 886 -24.86 -13.60 -30.70
C SER A 886 -25.88 -12.59 -30.17
N PRO A 887 -27.17 -12.97 -30.02
CA PRO A 887 -28.17 -12.09 -29.41
C PRO A 887 -27.82 -11.69 -27.97
N ILE A 888 -26.93 -12.43 -27.29
CA ILE A 888 -26.55 -12.16 -25.90
C ILE A 888 -25.53 -11.03 -25.73
N PHE A 889 -24.90 -10.56 -26.83
CA PHE A 889 -23.91 -9.50 -26.77
C PHE A 889 -24.48 -8.18 -26.24
N SER A 890 -25.67 -7.77 -26.71
CA SER A 890 -26.31 -6.54 -26.23
C SER A 890 -26.70 -6.61 -24.74
N PRO A 891 -27.40 -7.67 -24.25
CA PRO A 891 -27.69 -7.82 -22.82
C PRO A 891 -26.45 -7.79 -21.91
N ILE A 892 -25.33 -8.37 -22.33
CA ILE A 892 -24.09 -8.34 -21.52
C ILE A 892 -23.50 -6.92 -21.45
N VAL A 893 -23.57 -6.14 -22.53
CA VAL A 893 -23.20 -4.71 -22.51
C VAL A 893 -24.12 -3.93 -21.56
N ASP A 894 -25.42 -4.23 -21.55
CA ASP A 894 -26.38 -3.61 -20.62
C ASP A 894 -26.03 -3.92 -19.16
N CYS A 895 -25.71 -5.18 -18.84
CA CYS A 895 -25.23 -5.57 -17.51
C CYS A 895 -23.89 -4.89 -17.14
N ALA A 896 -22.97 -4.73 -18.11
CA ALA A 896 -21.71 -4.03 -17.87
C ALA A 896 -21.99 -2.61 -17.40
N ILE A 897 -22.86 -1.87 -18.12
CA ILE A 897 -23.27 -0.50 -17.81
C ILE A 897 -23.88 -0.40 -16.40
N ILE A 898 -24.73 -1.35 -16.02
CA ILE A 898 -25.33 -1.43 -14.68
C ILE A 898 -24.25 -1.61 -13.59
N GLY A 899 -23.24 -2.43 -13.86
CA GLY A 899 -22.20 -2.83 -12.90
C GLY A 899 -20.95 -1.92 -12.85
N MET A 900 -20.78 -0.96 -13.76
CA MET A 900 -19.56 -0.13 -13.88
C MET A 900 -19.16 0.59 -12.58
N THR A 901 -20.13 0.88 -11.70
CA THR A 901 -19.92 1.59 -10.43
C THR A 901 -19.93 0.65 -9.22
N VAL A 902 -19.76 -0.66 -9.42
CA VAL A 902 -19.66 -1.64 -8.32
C VAL A 902 -18.43 -1.32 -7.47
N GLN A 903 -18.59 -1.34 -6.14
CA GLN A 903 -17.49 -1.00 -5.22
C GLN A 903 -16.46 -2.13 -5.09
N HIS A 904 -16.79 -3.34 -5.54
CA HIS A 904 -15.88 -4.49 -5.49
C HIS A 904 -14.75 -4.33 -6.51
N ARG A 905 -13.50 -4.44 -6.03
CA ARG A 905 -12.29 -4.08 -6.77
C ARG A 905 -12.11 -4.89 -8.06
N GLU A 906 -12.18 -6.21 -7.99
CA GLU A 906 -11.89 -7.10 -9.13
C GLU A 906 -13.05 -7.11 -10.14
N ALA A 907 -14.30 -7.24 -9.67
CA ALA A 907 -15.51 -7.12 -10.49
C ALA A 907 -15.56 -5.82 -11.31
N CYS A 908 -15.28 -4.66 -10.68
CA CYS A 908 -15.20 -3.38 -11.39
C CYS A 908 -14.08 -3.37 -12.44
N HIS A 909 -12.92 -3.94 -12.11
CA HIS A 909 -11.80 -4.03 -13.04
C HIS A 909 -12.15 -4.90 -14.26
N SER A 910 -12.78 -6.05 -14.06
CA SER A 910 -13.22 -6.94 -15.15
C SER A 910 -14.29 -6.30 -16.02
N ILE A 911 -15.27 -5.59 -15.45
CA ILE A 911 -16.28 -4.83 -16.21
C ILE A 911 -15.64 -3.74 -17.09
N LEU A 912 -14.76 -2.92 -16.50
CA LEU A 912 -14.08 -1.84 -17.24
C LEU A 912 -13.11 -2.38 -18.30
N THR A 913 -12.45 -3.50 -18.01
CA THR A 913 -11.59 -4.21 -18.98
C THR A 913 -12.40 -4.75 -20.14
N PHE A 914 -13.57 -5.35 -19.87
CA PHE A 914 -14.49 -5.82 -20.91
C PHE A 914 -14.97 -4.68 -21.82
N LEU A 915 -15.37 -3.53 -21.24
CA LEU A 915 -15.75 -2.35 -22.03
C LEU A 915 -14.58 -1.83 -22.87
N SER A 916 -13.37 -1.79 -22.31
CA SER A 916 -12.17 -1.40 -23.03
C SER A 916 -11.84 -2.36 -24.19
N ASP A 917 -11.97 -3.68 -23.96
CA ASP A 917 -11.79 -4.72 -24.98
C ASP A 917 -12.81 -4.57 -26.14
N ILE A 918 -14.04 -4.10 -25.87
CA ILE A 918 -15.03 -3.79 -26.92
C ILE A 918 -14.58 -2.60 -27.78
N PHE A 919 -14.03 -1.57 -27.16
CA PHE A 919 -13.60 -0.34 -27.84
C PHE A 919 -12.34 -0.60 -28.68
N ASP A 920 -11.40 -1.39 -28.16
CA ASP A 920 -10.10 -1.72 -28.77
C ASP A 920 -10.13 -2.90 -29.78
N LEU A 921 -11.31 -3.31 -30.28
CA LEU A 921 -11.46 -4.43 -31.23
C LEU A 921 -10.60 -4.32 -32.51
N GLU A 922 -10.15 -3.11 -32.86
CA GLU A 922 -9.40 -2.79 -34.09
C GLU A 922 -8.09 -3.56 -34.27
N LYS A 923 -7.53 -4.18 -33.22
CA LYS A 923 -6.25 -4.90 -33.32
C LYS A 923 -6.37 -6.40 -33.59
N SER A 924 -7.58 -6.97 -33.68
CA SER A 924 -7.76 -8.42 -33.46
C SER A 924 -8.45 -9.24 -34.55
N VAL A 925 -9.31 -8.70 -35.43
CA VAL A 925 -10.11 -9.52 -36.37
C VAL A 925 -10.56 -8.76 -37.61
N ASN A 926 -10.54 -9.39 -38.80
CA ASN A 926 -11.10 -8.84 -40.06
C ASN A 926 -12.49 -8.19 -39.87
N GLU A 927 -12.59 -6.92 -40.26
CA GLU A 927 -12.97 -5.86 -39.31
C GLU A 927 -14.39 -5.27 -39.46
N GLU A 928 -15.00 -5.26 -40.65
CA GLU A 928 -16.17 -4.39 -40.86
C GLU A 928 -17.47 -4.88 -40.22
N GLN A 929 -17.77 -6.18 -40.31
CA GLN A 929 -19.05 -6.70 -39.83
C GLN A 929 -19.16 -6.60 -38.31
N PHE A 930 -18.09 -6.92 -37.58
CA PHE A 930 -18.07 -6.80 -36.12
C PHE A 930 -18.08 -5.36 -35.66
N LYS A 931 -17.38 -4.45 -36.36
CA LYS A 931 -17.48 -3.00 -36.10
C LYS A 931 -18.93 -2.51 -36.25
N ARG A 932 -19.63 -2.90 -37.32
CA ARG A 932 -21.05 -2.54 -37.51
C ARG A 932 -21.95 -3.05 -36.38
N ILE A 933 -21.78 -4.31 -35.96
CA ILE A 933 -22.58 -4.89 -34.86
C ILE A 933 -22.27 -4.19 -33.53
N ARG A 934 -20.99 -3.96 -33.23
CA ARG A 934 -20.56 -3.20 -32.05
C ARG A 934 -21.18 -1.80 -32.05
N ASP A 935 -21.04 -1.06 -33.15
CA ASP A 935 -21.47 0.33 -33.25
C ASP A 935 -23.00 0.44 -33.08
N ASN A 936 -23.77 -0.51 -33.63
CA ASN A 936 -25.21 -0.62 -33.42
C ASN A 936 -25.60 -0.80 -31.95
N VAL A 937 -24.74 -1.43 -31.13
CA VAL A 937 -24.99 -1.65 -29.70
C VAL A 937 -24.46 -0.47 -28.86
N ILE A 938 -23.27 0.02 -29.15
CA ILE A 938 -22.55 1.00 -28.31
C ILE A 938 -22.99 2.44 -28.58
N ILE A 939 -23.17 2.86 -29.84
CA ILE A 939 -23.52 4.25 -30.16
C ILE A 939 -24.80 4.72 -29.44
N PRO A 940 -25.89 3.92 -29.38
CA PRO A 940 -27.08 4.29 -28.61
C PRO A 940 -26.84 4.46 -27.11
N ARG A 941 -25.81 3.80 -26.56
CA ARG A 941 -25.45 3.77 -25.13
C ARG A 941 -24.27 4.69 -24.79
N GLY A 942 -23.62 5.27 -25.80
CA GLY A 942 -22.36 6.00 -25.66
C GLY A 942 -22.46 7.15 -24.67
N ALA A 943 -23.53 7.95 -24.75
CA ALA A 943 -23.79 9.04 -23.81
C ALA A 943 -23.90 8.56 -22.35
N THR A 944 -24.61 7.44 -22.12
CA THR A 944 -24.79 6.85 -20.79
C THR A 944 -23.49 6.25 -20.25
N ILE A 945 -22.72 5.53 -21.09
CA ILE A 945 -21.40 5.01 -20.73
C ILE A 945 -20.45 6.16 -20.35
N THR A 946 -20.34 7.20 -21.19
CA THR A 946 -19.50 8.37 -20.90
C THR A 946 -19.93 9.04 -19.60
N ARG A 947 -21.24 9.17 -19.36
CA ARG A 947 -21.77 9.75 -18.13
C ARG A 947 -21.35 8.95 -16.89
N ILE A 948 -21.46 7.62 -16.94
CA ILE A 948 -21.09 6.75 -15.83
C ILE A 948 -19.58 6.78 -15.59
N LEU A 949 -18.74 6.74 -16.64
CA LEU A 949 -17.28 6.87 -16.51
C LEU A 949 -16.87 8.19 -15.85
N ILE A 950 -17.46 9.32 -16.27
CA ILE A 950 -17.20 10.62 -15.64
C ILE A 950 -17.72 10.65 -14.20
N SER A 951 -18.88 10.04 -13.91
CA SER A 951 -19.39 9.88 -12.55
C SER A 951 -18.43 9.07 -11.66
N SER A 952 -17.81 8.03 -12.22
CA SER A 952 -16.79 7.21 -11.56
C SER A 952 -15.54 8.01 -11.22
N LEU A 953 -15.04 8.84 -12.14
CA LEU A 953 -13.95 9.79 -11.88
C LEU A 953 -14.34 10.77 -10.77
N ALA A 954 -15.54 11.33 -10.85
CA ALA A 954 -16.08 12.34 -9.94
C ALA A 954 -16.51 11.83 -8.55
N GLY A 955 -16.23 10.56 -8.21
CA GLY A 955 -16.44 10.03 -6.86
C GLY A 955 -17.45 8.90 -6.71
N ALA A 956 -17.98 8.31 -7.80
CA ALA A 956 -18.79 7.10 -7.70
C ALA A 956 -17.94 5.86 -7.37
N LEU A 957 -16.64 5.88 -7.72
CA LEU A 957 -15.67 4.85 -7.38
C LEU A 957 -14.54 5.42 -6.50
N PRO A 958 -13.84 4.60 -5.70
CA PRO A 958 -12.67 5.03 -4.93
C PRO A 958 -11.53 5.57 -5.81
N SER A 959 -10.67 6.44 -5.26
CA SER A 959 -9.57 7.05 -6.03
C SER A 959 -8.53 6.03 -6.53
N SER A 960 -8.44 4.87 -5.88
CA SER A 960 -7.59 3.74 -6.33
C SER A 960 -8.03 3.11 -7.66
N ARG A 961 -9.18 3.53 -8.22
CA ARG A 961 -9.71 3.06 -9.52
C ARG A 961 -9.57 4.08 -10.65
N LEU A 962 -9.02 5.27 -10.39
CA LEU A 962 -8.94 6.35 -11.38
C LEU A 962 -8.23 5.89 -12.65
N ASP A 963 -7.08 5.22 -12.56
CA ASP A 963 -6.33 4.74 -13.73
C ASP A 963 -7.16 3.84 -14.65
N THR A 964 -7.89 2.88 -14.06
CA THR A 964 -8.71 1.93 -14.84
C THR A 964 -9.89 2.65 -15.51
N VAL A 965 -10.53 3.60 -14.82
CA VAL A 965 -11.64 4.39 -15.38
C VAL A 965 -11.14 5.33 -16.47
N THR A 966 -10.01 6.00 -16.24
CA THR A 966 -9.37 6.88 -17.22
C THR A 966 -8.97 6.10 -18.47
N TYR A 967 -8.45 4.88 -18.32
CA TYR A 967 -8.15 4.01 -19.47
C TYR A 967 -9.41 3.64 -20.27
N ALA A 968 -10.51 3.26 -19.60
CA ALA A 968 -11.77 2.95 -20.29
C ALA A 968 -12.35 4.18 -21.03
N LEU A 969 -12.25 5.36 -20.42
CA LEU A 969 -12.66 6.63 -21.04
C LEU A 969 -11.76 6.99 -22.23
N LEU A 970 -10.46 6.75 -22.12
CA LEU A 970 -9.50 6.92 -23.20
C LEU A 970 -9.80 6.00 -24.38
N ALA A 971 -10.04 4.71 -24.12
CA ALA A 971 -10.39 3.73 -25.14
C ALA A 971 -11.66 4.15 -25.88
N LEU A 972 -12.73 4.53 -25.14
CA LEU A 972 -13.95 5.08 -25.72
C LEU A 972 -13.69 6.31 -26.60
N THR A 973 -12.83 7.22 -26.13
CA THR A 973 -12.51 8.48 -26.82
C THR A 973 -11.69 8.24 -28.09
N ARG A 974 -10.79 7.26 -28.08
CA ARG A 974 -10.02 6.87 -29.27
C ARG A 974 -10.90 6.21 -30.32
N THR A 975 -11.85 5.37 -29.91
CA THR A 975 -12.74 4.65 -30.85
C THR A 975 -13.76 5.56 -31.52
N TYR A 976 -14.36 6.51 -30.79
CA TYR A 976 -15.45 7.36 -31.31
C TYR A 976 -15.06 8.83 -31.53
N GLY A 977 -13.82 9.20 -31.23
CA GLY A 977 -13.25 10.52 -31.48
C GLY A 977 -14.11 11.67 -30.95
N LEU A 978 -14.43 12.63 -31.82
CA LEU A 978 -15.22 13.82 -31.49
C LEU A 978 -16.64 13.49 -30.98
N GLN A 979 -17.21 12.33 -31.31
CA GLN A 979 -18.52 11.94 -30.80
C GLN A 979 -18.47 11.66 -29.29
N ALA A 980 -17.40 11.01 -28.80
CA ALA A 980 -17.16 10.81 -27.38
C ALA A 980 -16.91 12.12 -26.63
N VAL A 981 -16.17 13.05 -27.25
CA VAL A 981 -15.97 14.41 -26.70
C VAL A 981 -17.32 15.15 -26.60
N GLY A 982 -18.21 14.97 -27.58
CA GLY A 982 -19.57 15.50 -27.54
C GLY A 982 -20.40 14.96 -26.37
N TRP A 983 -20.35 13.64 -26.13
CA TRP A 983 -21.00 13.01 -24.96
C TRP A 983 -20.41 13.49 -23.63
N ALA A 984 -19.09 13.65 -23.55
CA ALA A 984 -18.40 14.17 -22.37
C ALA A 984 -18.81 15.62 -22.09
N LYS A 985 -18.88 16.48 -23.12
CA LYS A 985 -19.33 17.87 -23.01
C LYS A 985 -20.77 17.96 -22.50
N ALA A 986 -21.66 17.13 -23.03
CA ALA A 986 -23.04 17.07 -22.55
C ALA A 986 -23.10 16.63 -21.07
N THR A 987 -22.29 15.65 -20.68
CA THR A 987 -22.22 15.16 -19.30
C THR A 987 -21.70 16.23 -18.32
N VAL A 988 -20.56 16.85 -18.63
CA VAL A 988 -19.95 17.87 -17.76
C VAL A 988 -20.86 19.08 -17.61
N SER A 989 -21.65 19.42 -18.64
CA SER A 989 -22.63 20.52 -18.57
C SER A 989 -23.77 20.30 -17.58
N LEU A 990 -24.01 19.05 -17.13
CA LEU A 990 -24.99 18.73 -16.08
C LEU A 990 -24.47 19.09 -14.69
N ILE A 991 -23.15 19.19 -14.51
CA ILE A 991 -22.54 19.45 -13.21
C ILE A 991 -22.78 20.93 -12.85
N PRO A 992 -23.29 21.23 -11.64
CA PRO A 992 -23.47 22.60 -11.20
C PRO A 992 -22.17 23.40 -11.21
N ARG A 993 -22.23 24.65 -11.67
CA ARG A 993 -21.06 25.55 -11.73
C ARG A 993 -20.45 25.87 -10.35
N THR A 994 -21.24 25.69 -9.28
CA THR A 994 -20.77 25.78 -7.90
C THR A 994 -19.81 24.63 -7.55
N ALA A 995 -20.04 23.45 -8.12
CA ALA A 995 -19.19 22.28 -7.94
C ALA A 995 -17.96 22.35 -8.85
N VAL A 996 -18.12 22.54 -10.17
CA VAL A 996 -17.01 22.57 -11.15
C VAL A 996 -17.10 23.84 -11.98
N THR A 997 -16.01 24.61 -12.09
CA THR A 997 -16.00 25.87 -12.86
C THR A 997 -15.93 25.61 -14.37
N GLU A 998 -16.20 26.65 -15.16
CA GLU A 998 -16.04 26.57 -16.62
C GLU A 998 -14.58 26.31 -17.03
N THR A 999 -13.61 26.86 -16.29
CA THR A 999 -12.18 26.66 -16.57
C THR A 999 -11.74 25.23 -16.28
N GLU A 1000 -12.15 24.65 -15.15
CA GLU A 1000 -11.89 23.25 -14.79
C GLU A 1000 -12.52 22.30 -15.81
N SER A 1001 -13.78 22.58 -16.21
CA SER A 1001 -14.48 21.81 -17.24
C SER A 1001 -13.77 21.88 -18.60
N ALA A 1002 -13.31 23.07 -19.00
CA ALA A 1002 -12.62 23.27 -20.26
C ALA A 1002 -11.27 22.54 -20.33
N LYS A 1003 -10.48 22.56 -19.25
CA LYS A 1003 -9.21 21.80 -19.14
C LYS A 1003 -9.44 20.30 -19.37
N PHE A 1004 -10.43 19.72 -18.70
CA PHE A 1004 -10.75 18.30 -18.86
C PHE A 1004 -11.21 17.94 -20.28
N LEU A 1005 -12.11 18.75 -20.87
CA LEU A 1005 -12.58 18.53 -22.24
C LEU A 1005 -11.48 18.71 -23.28
N GLN A 1006 -10.50 19.59 -23.04
CA GLN A 1006 -9.32 19.73 -23.89
C GLN A 1006 -8.49 18.45 -23.87
N GLY A 1007 -8.21 17.87 -22.69
CA GLY A 1007 -7.49 16.60 -22.57
C GLY A 1007 -8.17 15.45 -23.34
N LEU A 1008 -9.50 15.38 -23.32
CA LEU A 1008 -10.26 14.40 -24.11
C LEU A 1008 -10.19 14.69 -25.62
N SER A 1009 -10.24 15.96 -26.01
CA SER A 1009 -10.08 16.36 -27.42
C SER A 1009 -8.70 15.97 -27.94
N ASP A 1010 -7.64 16.20 -27.16
CA ASP A 1010 -6.26 15.85 -27.54
C ASP A 1010 -6.10 14.32 -27.65
N ALA A 1011 -6.70 13.57 -26.71
CA ALA A 1011 -6.75 12.12 -26.76
C ALA A 1011 -7.48 11.58 -28.00
N ALA A 1012 -8.56 12.25 -28.45
CA ALA A 1012 -9.27 11.91 -29.68
C ALA A 1012 -8.41 12.09 -30.95
N TYR A 1013 -7.40 12.97 -30.91
CA TYR A 1013 -6.41 13.17 -31.97
C TYR A 1013 -5.14 12.31 -31.82
N GLY A 1014 -5.11 11.41 -30.84
CA GLY A 1014 -3.99 10.47 -30.65
C GLY A 1014 -2.86 10.96 -29.74
N ALA A 1015 -3.11 11.96 -28.89
CA ALA A 1015 -2.14 12.42 -27.89
C ALA A 1015 -1.79 11.34 -26.85
N ASP A 1016 -0.67 11.57 -26.14
CA ASP A 1016 -0.14 10.66 -25.12
C ASP A 1016 -1.10 10.46 -23.93
N VAL A 1017 -1.12 9.23 -23.41
CA VAL A 1017 -1.98 8.74 -22.32
C VAL A 1017 -1.80 9.58 -21.06
N ASN A 1018 -0.56 9.99 -20.77
CA ASN A 1018 -0.20 10.72 -19.56
C ASN A 1018 -0.89 12.08 -19.44
N SER A 1019 -1.19 12.73 -20.57
CA SER A 1019 -1.86 14.04 -20.56
C SER A 1019 -3.30 13.94 -20.06
N LEU A 1020 -4.03 12.88 -20.41
CA LEU A 1020 -5.40 12.69 -19.96
C LEU A 1020 -5.46 12.29 -18.48
N ILE A 1021 -4.49 11.50 -18.00
CA ILE A 1021 -4.43 11.07 -16.59
C ILE A 1021 -4.38 12.29 -15.66
N GLY A 1022 -3.45 13.23 -15.90
CA GLY A 1022 -3.36 14.43 -15.05
C GLY A 1022 -4.63 15.28 -15.05
N HIS A 1023 -5.31 15.43 -16.20
CA HIS A 1023 -6.58 16.16 -16.27
C HIS A 1023 -7.74 15.42 -15.58
N ALA A 1024 -7.77 14.08 -15.64
CA ALA A 1024 -8.77 13.27 -14.96
C ALA A 1024 -8.58 13.28 -13.43
N GLU A 1025 -7.32 13.26 -12.95
CA GLU A 1025 -6.97 13.43 -11.54
C GLU A 1025 -7.40 14.81 -11.02
N GLU A 1026 -7.09 15.88 -11.74
CA GLU A 1026 -7.49 17.25 -11.37
C GLU A 1026 -9.01 17.39 -11.27
N LEU A 1027 -9.76 16.86 -12.24
CA LEU A 1027 -11.23 16.85 -12.20
C LEU A 1027 -11.75 16.02 -11.01
N SER A 1028 -11.14 14.86 -10.75
CA SER A 1028 -11.49 13.99 -9.64
C SER A 1028 -11.29 14.70 -8.30
N ASP A 1029 -10.16 15.36 -8.09
CA ASP A 1029 -9.86 16.10 -6.86
C ASP A 1029 -10.85 17.26 -6.63
N VAL A 1030 -11.19 18.00 -7.69
CA VAL A 1030 -12.22 19.06 -7.62
C VAL A 1030 -13.56 18.48 -7.18
N CYS A 1031 -13.98 17.36 -7.74
CA CYS A 1031 -15.27 16.74 -7.44
C CYS A 1031 -15.32 16.06 -6.05
N ARG A 1032 -14.16 15.63 -5.53
CA ARG A 1032 -14.05 14.91 -4.25
C ARG A 1032 -13.64 15.79 -3.07
N ARG A 1033 -13.43 17.10 -3.28
CA ARG A 1033 -12.86 18.01 -2.28
C ARG A 1033 -13.62 18.05 -0.95
N ASN A 1034 -14.95 17.92 -0.98
CA ASN A 1034 -15.79 17.76 0.20
C ASN A 1034 -17.02 16.89 -0.12
N ARG A 1035 -17.69 16.44 0.94
CA ARG A 1035 -18.85 15.56 0.85
C ARG A 1035 -20.02 16.21 0.11
N THR A 1036 -20.30 17.48 0.36
CA THR A 1036 -21.40 18.22 -0.25
C THR A 1036 -21.24 18.32 -1.77
N VAL A 1037 -20.04 18.66 -2.24
CA VAL A 1037 -19.69 18.73 -3.66
C VAL A 1037 -19.79 17.35 -4.29
N GLN A 1038 -19.23 16.34 -3.66
CA GLN A 1038 -19.32 14.97 -4.17
C GLN A 1038 -20.79 14.55 -4.29
N GLU A 1039 -21.62 14.78 -3.28
CA GLU A 1039 -23.06 14.47 -3.31
C GLU A 1039 -23.79 15.28 -4.40
N LEU A 1040 -23.47 16.56 -4.60
CA LEU A 1040 -24.03 17.40 -5.66
C LEU A 1040 -23.65 16.91 -7.06
N VAL A 1041 -22.37 16.59 -7.29
CA VAL A 1041 -21.87 16.09 -8.57
C VAL A 1041 -22.47 14.71 -8.84
N GLN A 1042 -22.50 13.81 -7.86
CA GLN A 1042 -23.11 12.50 -8.01
C GLN A 1042 -24.63 12.60 -8.23
N ALA A 1043 -25.33 13.53 -7.58
CA ALA A 1043 -26.75 13.76 -7.83
C ALA A 1043 -27.00 14.26 -9.27
N ALA A 1044 -26.14 15.14 -9.79
CA ALA A 1044 -26.22 15.62 -11.16
C ALA A 1044 -25.87 14.54 -12.21
N LEU A 1045 -24.89 13.69 -11.89
CA LEU A 1045 -24.40 12.66 -12.81
C LEU A 1045 -25.13 11.33 -12.72
N LYS A 1046 -25.97 11.10 -11.70
CA LYS A 1046 -26.86 9.93 -11.61
C LYS A 1046 -27.68 9.78 -12.90
N PRO A 1047 -27.51 8.69 -13.67
CA PRO A 1047 -28.31 8.45 -14.87
C PRO A 1047 -29.79 8.39 -14.50
N LEU A 1048 -30.62 9.22 -15.13
CA LEU A 1048 -32.09 9.17 -14.99
C LEU A 1048 -32.66 7.81 -15.44
N GLU A 1049 -31.90 7.09 -16.28
CA GLU A 1049 -32.27 5.83 -16.95
C GLU A 1049 -31.99 4.56 -16.14
N LEU A 1050 -31.30 4.64 -14.99
CA LEU A 1050 -31.10 3.48 -14.10
C LEU A 1050 -32.34 3.17 -13.23
N ASN A 1051 -33.41 3.95 -13.33
CA ASN A 1051 -34.75 3.52 -12.94
C ASN A 1051 -35.29 2.57 -14.02
N LEU A 1052 -34.77 1.34 -14.04
CA LEU A 1052 -35.31 0.26 -14.83
C LEU A 1052 -36.79 0.10 -14.47
N VAL A 1053 -37.61 0.15 -15.52
CA VAL A 1053 -39.07 0.06 -15.56
C VAL A 1053 -39.62 -0.80 -14.41
N ALA A 1054 -40.50 -0.20 -13.59
CA ALA A 1054 -41.31 -0.95 -12.62
C ALA A 1054 -41.99 -2.13 -13.33
N PRO A 1055 -42.08 -3.31 -12.69
CA PRO A 1055 -42.70 -4.47 -13.31
C PRO A 1055 -44.14 -4.09 -13.66
N VAL A 1056 -44.44 -4.05 -14.96
CA VAL A 1056 -45.82 -4.09 -15.41
C VAL A 1056 -46.30 -5.48 -15.04
N SER A 1057 -47.30 -5.51 -14.16
CA SER A 1057 -47.98 -6.67 -13.58
C SER A 1057 -48.16 -7.84 -14.52
#